data_AF-A0A7V4FGY2-F1
#
_entry.id   AF-A0A7V4FGY2-F1
#
_cell.length_a   1.000
_cell.length_b   1.000
_cell.length_c   1.000
_cell.angle_alpha   90.00
_cell.angle_beta   90.00
_cell.angle_gamma   90.00
#
_symmetry.space_group_name_H-M   'P 1'
#
loop_
_entity.id
_entity.type
_entity.pdbx_description
1 polymer ?
#
loop_
_entity_poly.entity_id
_entity_poly.type
_entity_poly.pdbx_seq_one_letter_code
_entity_poly.pdbx_strand_id
1 'polypeptide(L)'
;MDRIIVKGARVHNLKNIDVEIPKNKLVVITGLSGSGKSSLAMDTIFIEGQRRYLESLSTYARQFIGELKKPDVDSIEGLSPTIAIDQKSVSHNPRSTVGTVTEIYDYLRVLYAQIGVPHCPYCGRELQRMSVDEIIIHVQKHFQNKRVIIFAPIAREKKGTFKDEFDNFLNKGYTRVEVDGKIYRLDEVPELNKNVRHTINLVIDRLDLSDTDTHRLFQSIELALKEGNGFVLVRTDDDEHLYSEKLSCLSCGFSMPEINPKFFSFNAPYGACPDCHGLGFKLEVDERTLFEEDIPVTQGLRIGHKADGWLPRRIERIVREYGGDPSKPFEQQPEEVKEALLYGTEYFEGLVALVKERYEEYTSEEMREWIVANFFVERTCQTCKGKRLRQEALSVTIKDLSIIDFTELPISKELEIIRALPSELSEKQREAVKELLNEIEKRLDFLEQVGLGYLSLSRNVRTLSGGEAQRIRLATQIGSRLTGVIYVLDEPTIGLHQRDNDRLISMLKELRDLGNTVLVVEHDEEVIRSADYVVDVGPRAGVNGGQIVYAGTLDGLLKCEKSLTGKYLSGKMKIEVPKYRRKGNGKFIRIVGAKHNNLKNITVEFPLGTFICVTGVSGSGKSSLIIDTLYPAIANKLHKTRYEVGEHDRIEGLENIDKIIAIDQSPIGRTPRSNPATYTKVFDAIRELFAMTPEAKARGYDKGRFSFNVKGGRCEACGGQGVVKIEMMFLPEVYVECEVCKGKRYNSETLEVTYKGKNIADVLDMTVDEALEFFQNIPAIRETLQVLSDVGLGYIKLGQPATTLSGGEAQRVKLASELRKKATGRTLYILDEPTVGLHFDDVKKLIEVLNRLVDKGNTVIVIEHNLDVIKSADYIIDLGPEGGDKGGYVVATGTPEEVAKVESSWTGKYLRMVLSNSNDNTDTIQNLLCCDEGEAS
;
A
#
# COMPACT_ATOMS: atom_id res chain seq x y z
N MET A 1 -32.72 -2.11 22.57
CA MET A 1 -32.90 -0.90 21.72
C MET A 1 -32.55 -1.28 20.29
N ASP A 2 -33.45 -0.97 19.36
CA ASP A 2 -33.37 -1.20 17.91
C ASP A 2 -32.77 -0.02 17.13
N ARG A 3 -32.47 1.08 17.81
CA ARG A 3 -31.84 2.28 17.25
C ARG A 3 -30.60 2.70 18.05
N ILE A 4 -29.73 3.44 17.39
CA ILE A 4 -28.66 4.24 17.98
C ILE A 4 -29.20 5.68 18.04
N ILE A 5 -29.16 6.27 19.23
CA ILE A 5 -29.70 7.62 19.46
C ILE A 5 -28.53 8.49 19.88
N VAL A 6 -28.16 9.43 19.03
CA VAL A 6 -27.12 10.44 19.30
C VAL A 6 -27.84 11.73 19.68
N LYS A 7 -27.52 12.30 20.86
CA LYS A 7 -28.09 13.57 21.33
C LYS A 7 -27.01 14.61 21.59
N GLY A 8 -27.25 15.82 21.09
CA GLY A 8 -26.41 16.99 21.33
C GLY A 8 -24.98 16.85 20.81
N ALA A 9 -24.78 16.27 19.62
CA ALA A 9 -23.43 16.16 19.05
C ALA A 9 -22.93 17.53 18.56
N ARG A 10 -21.74 17.93 19.02
CA ARG A 10 -21.10 19.24 18.79
C ARG A 10 -19.65 19.12 18.32
N VAL A 11 -19.22 17.92 17.95
CA VAL A 11 -17.87 17.68 17.43
C VAL A 11 -17.62 18.50 16.16
N HIS A 12 -16.50 19.23 16.12
CA HIS A 12 -16.11 20.13 15.04
C HIS A 12 -17.16 21.20 14.70
N ASN A 13 -17.86 21.06 13.56
CA ASN A 13 -18.85 22.02 13.08
C ASN A 13 -20.30 21.59 13.35
N LEU A 14 -20.53 20.44 13.98
CA LEU A 14 -21.86 19.94 14.31
C LEU A 14 -22.61 20.92 15.23
N LYS A 15 -23.88 21.18 14.90
CA LYS A 15 -24.70 22.23 15.53
C LYS A 15 -25.61 21.68 16.63
N ASN A 16 -25.03 20.98 17.60
CA ASN A 16 -25.77 20.35 18.69
C ASN A 16 -26.90 19.45 18.17
N ILE A 17 -26.55 18.53 17.26
CA ILE A 17 -27.53 17.75 16.52
C ILE A 17 -28.00 16.53 17.30
N ASP A 18 -29.27 16.20 17.06
CA ASP A 18 -29.89 14.95 17.48
C ASP A 18 -30.17 14.10 16.23
N VAL A 19 -29.80 12.82 16.26
CA VAL A 19 -30.07 11.90 15.15
C VAL A 19 -30.34 10.49 15.66
N GLU A 20 -31.37 9.87 15.08
CA GLU A 20 -31.70 8.46 15.30
C GLU A 20 -31.29 7.63 14.08
N ILE A 21 -30.56 6.55 14.33
CA ILE A 21 -30.01 5.67 13.31
C ILE A 21 -30.51 4.25 13.58
N PRO A 22 -31.15 3.56 12.62
CA PRO A 22 -31.63 2.20 12.82
C PRO A 22 -30.47 1.20 12.92
N LYS A 23 -30.58 0.24 13.85
CA LYS A 23 -29.63 -0.89 13.94
C LYS A 23 -29.91 -1.95 12.88
N ASN A 24 -28.89 -2.73 12.57
CA ASN A 24 -28.94 -3.86 11.63
C ASN A 24 -29.39 -3.44 10.23
N LYS A 25 -29.00 -2.22 9.83
CA LYS A 25 -29.30 -1.61 8.54
C LYS A 25 -28.02 -1.09 7.89
N LEU A 26 -28.06 -0.99 6.57
CA LEU A 26 -27.09 -0.25 5.77
C LEU A 26 -27.52 1.21 5.76
N VAL A 27 -26.80 2.05 6.50
CA VAL A 27 -27.08 3.48 6.65
C VAL A 27 -26.00 4.27 5.93
N VAL A 28 -26.42 5.13 5.00
CA VAL A 28 -25.50 6.01 4.27
C VAL A 28 -25.59 7.43 4.82
N ILE A 29 -24.45 8.00 5.21
CA ILE A 29 -24.29 9.39 5.63
C ILE A 29 -23.71 10.17 4.45
N THR A 30 -24.47 11.14 3.94
CA THR A 30 -24.13 11.89 2.72
C THR A 30 -24.26 13.41 2.93
N GLY A 31 -23.94 14.19 1.90
CA GLY A 31 -23.91 15.66 1.92
C GLY A 31 -22.56 16.26 1.53
N LEU A 32 -22.46 17.59 1.42
CA LEU A 32 -21.29 18.30 0.86
C LEU A 32 -19.93 17.97 1.53
N SER A 33 -18.81 18.17 0.81
CA SER A 33 -17.47 18.10 1.41
C SER A 33 -17.37 19.09 2.57
N GLY A 34 -16.92 18.64 3.75
CA GLY A 34 -16.87 19.49 4.94
C GLY A 34 -18.22 19.79 5.62
N SER A 35 -19.31 19.10 5.26
CA SER A 35 -20.62 19.31 5.92
C SER A 35 -20.71 18.79 7.35
N GLY A 36 -19.80 17.92 7.78
CA GLY A 36 -19.79 17.29 9.11
C GLY A 36 -20.09 15.78 9.11
N LYS A 37 -20.08 15.12 7.93
CA LYS A 37 -20.32 13.67 7.79
C LYS A 37 -19.35 12.83 8.63
N SER A 38 -18.04 12.98 8.38
CA SER A 38 -16.99 12.26 9.10
C SER A 38 -16.94 12.68 10.58
N SER A 39 -17.29 13.93 10.90
CA SER A 39 -17.41 14.38 12.29
C SER A 39 -18.50 13.63 13.06
N LEU A 40 -19.62 13.31 12.40
CA LEU A 40 -20.68 12.48 12.99
C LEU A 40 -20.28 10.99 13.01
N ALA A 41 -19.83 10.45 11.88
CA ALA A 41 -19.57 9.02 11.73
C ALA A 41 -18.31 8.57 12.46
N MET A 42 -17.18 9.19 12.14
CA MET A 42 -15.86 8.82 12.65
C MET A 42 -15.57 9.49 14.01
N ASP A 43 -15.62 10.82 14.06
CA ASP A 43 -15.14 11.55 15.25
C ASP A 43 -16.12 11.53 16.42
N THR A 44 -17.37 11.10 16.19
CA THR A 44 -18.39 10.96 17.24
C THR A 44 -18.76 9.50 17.49
N ILE A 45 -19.43 8.83 16.55
CA ILE A 45 -19.98 7.47 16.76
C ILE A 45 -18.85 6.45 16.89
N PHE A 46 -17.91 6.41 15.95
CA PHE A 46 -16.81 5.44 15.98
C PHE A 46 -15.92 5.64 17.22
N ILE A 47 -15.43 6.86 17.46
CA ILE A 47 -14.55 7.14 18.63
C ILE A 47 -15.26 6.76 19.94
N GLU A 48 -16.52 7.12 20.12
CA GLU A 48 -17.24 6.80 21.35
C GLU A 48 -17.46 5.30 21.53
N GLY A 49 -17.76 4.57 20.44
CA GLY A 49 -17.93 3.12 20.48
C GLY A 49 -16.63 2.39 20.81
N GLN A 50 -15.53 2.85 20.22
CA GLN A 50 -14.20 2.29 20.45
C GLN A 50 -13.75 2.58 21.88
N ARG A 51 -13.91 3.83 22.35
CA ARG A 51 -13.57 4.25 23.71
C ARG A 51 -14.32 3.42 24.75
N ARG A 52 -15.65 3.28 24.62
CA ARG A 52 -16.47 2.49 25.55
C ARG A 52 -16.04 1.02 25.61
N TYR A 53 -15.68 0.44 24.46
CA TYR A 53 -15.18 -0.92 24.40
C TYR A 53 -13.80 -1.06 25.07
N LEU A 54 -12.86 -0.18 24.75
CA LEU A 54 -11.50 -0.22 25.31
C LEU A 54 -11.49 0.06 26.84
N GLU A 55 -12.38 0.92 27.33
CA GLU A 55 -12.57 1.17 28.77
C GLU A 55 -13.05 -0.05 29.56
N SER A 56 -13.50 -1.10 28.87
CA SER A 56 -13.91 -2.37 29.47
C SER A 56 -12.82 -3.44 29.49
N LEU A 57 -11.70 -3.25 28.76
CA LEU A 57 -10.66 -4.29 28.61
C LEU A 57 -9.80 -4.47 29.86
N SER A 58 -9.22 -3.39 30.41
CA SER A 58 -8.39 -3.46 31.61
C SER A 58 -8.31 -2.13 32.36
N THR A 59 -7.99 -2.19 33.66
CA THR A 59 -7.71 -1.01 34.48
C THR A 59 -6.53 -0.21 33.96
N TYR A 60 -5.51 -0.88 33.40
CA TYR A 60 -4.37 -0.26 32.72
C TYR A 60 -4.81 0.54 31.50
N ALA A 61 -5.57 -0.08 30.57
CA ALA A 61 -6.08 0.61 29.39
C ALA A 61 -6.92 1.83 29.78
N ARG A 62 -7.75 1.73 30.82
CA ARG A 62 -8.57 2.84 31.32
C ARG A 62 -7.74 4.04 31.81
N GLN A 63 -6.55 3.83 32.39
CA GLN A 63 -5.66 4.93 32.80
C GLN A 63 -5.14 5.74 31.62
N PHE A 64 -4.75 5.08 30.52
CA PHE A 64 -4.27 5.75 29.31
C PHE A 64 -5.40 6.35 28.47
N ILE A 65 -6.57 5.71 28.46
CA ILE A 65 -7.76 6.22 27.73
C ILE A 65 -8.34 7.47 28.39
N GLY A 66 -8.12 7.68 29.70
CA GLY A 66 -8.53 8.90 30.38
C GLY A 66 -7.94 10.18 29.77
N GLU A 67 -6.79 10.06 29.07
CA GLU A 67 -6.15 11.15 28.34
C GLU A 67 -6.72 11.37 26.93
N LEU A 68 -7.50 10.43 26.40
CA LEU A 68 -8.19 10.61 25.12
C LEU A 68 -9.35 11.60 25.29
N LYS A 69 -9.35 12.64 24.47
CA LYS A 69 -10.42 13.64 24.44
C LYS A 69 -11.75 12.96 24.11
N LYS A 70 -12.69 12.98 25.05
CA LYS A 70 -14.06 12.50 24.82
C LYS A 70 -14.71 13.34 23.71
N PRO A 71 -15.43 12.73 22.77
CA PRO A 71 -16.19 13.49 21.78
C PRO A 71 -17.23 14.37 22.49
N ASP A 72 -17.41 15.59 21.98
CA ASP A 72 -18.38 16.55 22.53
C ASP A 72 -19.81 16.17 22.10
N VAL A 73 -20.45 15.38 22.94
CA VAL A 73 -21.81 14.85 22.77
C VAL A 73 -22.48 14.72 24.13
N ASP A 74 -23.78 15.01 24.23
CA ASP A 74 -24.50 14.90 25.50
C ASP A 74 -24.73 13.44 25.90
N SER A 75 -25.21 12.63 24.95
CA SER A 75 -25.37 11.19 25.17
C SER A 75 -25.43 10.43 23.84
N ILE A 76 -24.98 9.18 23.88
CA ILE A 76 -25.21 8.20 22.81
C ILE A 76 -25.75 6.92 23.44
N GLU A 77 -26.98 6.57 23.10
CA GLU A 77 -27.68 5.36 23.56
C GLU A 77 -27.72 4.31 22.45
N GLY A 78 -27.73 3.03 22.84
CA GLY A 78 -27.76 1.92 21.89
C GLY A 78 -26.44 1.69 21.13
N LEU A 79 -25.32 2.28 21.54
CA LEU A 79 -24.04 2.08 20.85
C LEU A 79 -23.46 0.67 21.10
N SER A 80 -23.10 -0.03 20.03
CA SER A 80 -22.33 -1.29 20.08
C SER A 80 -20.82 -1.00 19.91
N PRO A 81 -19.92 -1.97 20.14
CA PRO A 81 -18.52 -1.84 19.73
C PRO A 81 -18.42 -1.46 18.25
N THR A 82 -17.51 -0.53 17.94
CA THR A 82 -17.36 0.04 16.60
C THR A 82 -16.02 -0.38 15.98
N ILE A 83 -16.03 -0.59 14.67
CA ILE A 83 -14.83 -0.85 13.86
C ILE A 83 -14.84 0.11 12.67
N ALA A 84 -13.79 0.92 12.53
CA ALA A 84 -13.61 1.77 11.36
C ALA A 84 -12.92 1.00 10.23
N ILE A 85 -13.37 1.21 9.00
CA ILE A 85 -12.73 0.76 7.76
C ILE A 85 -12.49 2.02 6.92
N ASP A 86 -11.35 2.66 7.15
CA ASP A 86 -10.90 3.89 6.50
C ASP A 86 -9.66 3.65 5.63
N GLN A 87 -9.27 4.68 4.88
CA GLN A 87 -8.08 4.68 4.03
C GLN A 87 -6.78 4.99 4.78
N LYS A 88 -6.86 5.30 6.08
CA LYS A 88 -5.67 5.67 6.85
C LYS A 88 -4.67 4.52 6.81
N SER A 89 -3.42 4.90 6.56
CA SER A 89 -2.30 4.04 6.18
C SER A 89 -2.33 2.68 6.88
N VAL A 90 -2.47 1.63 6.09
CA VAL A 90 -2.10 0.29 6.52
C VAL A 90 -0.63 0.34 6.95
N SER A 91 -0.31 -0.33 8.05
CA SER A 91 1.02 -0.34 8.68
C SER A 91 2.15 -0.23 7.65
N HIS A 92 2.95 0.85 7.74
CA HIS A 92 4.14 1.05 6.91
C HIS A 92 5.29 0.10 7.29
N ASN A 93 5.02 -1.03 7.95
CA ASN A 93 6.03 -1.99 8.29
C ASN A 93 6.47 -2.75 7.02
N PRO A 94 7.77 -2.77 6.67
CA PRO A 94 8.26 -3.44 5.46
C PRO A 94 8.01 -4.96 5.48
N ARG A 95 7.74 -5.54 6.65
CA ARG A 95 7.42 -6.96 6.82
C ARG A 95 5.97 -7.30 6.50
N SER A 96 5.06 -6.33 6.49
CA SER A 96 3.63 -6.59 6.26
C SER A 96 3.34 -6.87 4.78
N THR A 97 2.72 -8.01 4.51
CA THR A 97 2.19 -8.41 3.19
C THR A 97 0.67 -8.57 3.24
N VAL A 98 0.04 -8.64 2.06
CA VAL A 98 -1.39 -8.96 1.93
C VAL A 98 -1.74 -10.24 2.71
N GLY A 99 -0.92 -11.30 2.60
CA GLY A 99 -1.13 -12.55 3.32
C GLY A 99 -1.05 -12.43 4.84
N THR A 100 -0.23 -11.53 5.37
CA THR A 100 -0.15 -11.30 6.83
C THR A 100 -1.33 -10.49 7.35
N VAL A 101 -1.80 -9.48 6.60
CA VAL A 101 -2.92 -8.62 7.01
C VAL A 101 -4.26 -9.35 6.94
N THR A 102 -4.37 -10.31 6.02
CA THR A 102 -5.56 -11.17 5.86
C THR A 102 -5.52 -12.43 6.73
N GLU A 103 -4.42 -12.64 7.45
CA GLU A 103 -4.09 -13.84 8.24
C GLU A 103 -4.00 -15.13 7.40
N ILE A 104 -4.21 -15.08 6.08
CA ILE A 104 -4.14 -16.24 5.19
C ILE A 104 -2.75 -16.88 5.28
N TYR A 105 -1.70 -16.06 5.39
CA TYR A 105 -0.34 -16.56 5.55
C TYR A 105 -0.19 -17.41 6.82
N ASP A 106 -0.87 -17.09 7.91
CA ASP A 106 -0.80 -17.88 9.16
C ASP A 106 -1.42 -19.26 9.00
N TYR A 107 -2.56 -19.34 8.31
CA TYR A 107 -3.17 -20.62 7.94
C TYR A 107 -2.28 -21.41 6.97
N LEU A 108 -1.63 -20.75 6.00
CA LEU A 108 -0.66 -21.39 5.12
C LEU A 108 0.54 -21.95 5.90
N ARG A 109 1.06 -21.24 6.91
CA ARG A 109 2.13 -21.75 7.78
C ARG A 109 1.73 -23.04 8.50
N VAL A 110 0.48 -23.15 8.92
CA VAL A 110 -0.05 -24.39 9.50
C VAL A 110 -0.19 -25.47 8.43
N LEU A 111 -0.70 -25.13 7.25
CA LEU A 111 -0.90 -26.08 6.15
C LEU A 111 0.42 -26.73 5.71
N TYR A 112 1.45 -25.91 5.45
CA TYR A 112 2.78 -26.38 5.08
C TYR A 112 3.46 -27.17 6.20
N ALA A 113 3.18 -26.87 7.47
CA ALA A 113 3.69 -27.65 8.58
C ALA A 113 3.03 -29.03 8.70
N GLN A 114 1.76 -29.17 8.29
CA GLN A 114 1.00 -30.41 8.42
C GLN A 114 1.20 -31.37 7.25
N ILE A 115 1.19 -30.87 6.01
CA ILE A 115 1.21 -31.70 4.80
C ILE A 115 2.35 -31.37 3.82
N GLY A 116 3.17 -30.37 4.14
CA GLY A 116 4.30 -30.00 3.28
C GLY A 116 5.36 -31.08 3.23
N VAL A 117 5.83 -31.38 2.03
CA VAL A 117 6.86 -32.40 1.78
C VAL A 117 8.23 -31.74 1.84
N PRO A 118 9.10 -32.10 2.80
CA PRO A 118 10.42 -31.49 2.94
C PRO A 118 11.41 -32.07 1.93
N HIS A 119 12.14 -31.20 1.23
CA HIS A 119 13.22 -31.59 0.33
C HIS A 119 14.56 -31.13 0.89
N CYS A 120 15.63 -31.82 0.51
CA CYS A 120 16.98 -31.39 0.79
C CYS A 120 17.32 -30.14 -0.05
N PRO A 121 17.71 -29.00 0.56
CA PRO A 121 17.99 -27.76 -0.18
C PRO A 121 19.21 -27.87 -1.11
N TYR A 122 20.11 -28.84 -0.87
CA TYR A 122 21.31 -29.04 -1.69
C TYR A 122 21.14 -30.00 -2.86
N CYS A 123 20.34 -31.07 -2.71
CA CYS A 123 20.22 -32.12 -3.72
C CYS A 123 18.80 -32.32 -4.25
N GLY A 124 17.81 -31.60 -3.71
CA GLY A 124 16.41 -31.65 -4.14
C GLY A 124 15.64 -32.93 -3.79
N ARG A 125 16.28 -33.92 -3.15
CA ARG A 125 15.63 -35.18 -2.80
C ARG A 125 14.63 -34.98 -1.66
N GLU A 126 13.50 -35.68 -1.75
CA GLU A 126 12.51 -35.77 -0.69
C GLU A 126 13.13 -36.37 0.59
N LEU A 127 12.81 -35.77 1.74
CA LEU A 127 13.20 -36.22 3.06
C LEU A 127 11.99 -36.89 3.70
N GLN A 128 12.10 -38.20 3.96
CA GLN A 128 11.05 -38.95 4.64
C GLN A 128 11.53 -39.33 6.03
N ARG A 129 10.63 -39.20 7.00
CA ARG A 129 10.80 -39.71 8.36
C ARG A 129 9.75 -40.78 8.59
N MET A 130 10.19 -41.94 9.05
CA MET A 130 9.32 -43.03 9.45
C MET A 130 9.73 -43.52 10.83
N SER A 131 8.76 -43.87 11.67
CA SER A 131 9.06 -44.58 12.92
C SER A 131 9.57 -45.99 12.61
N VAL A 132 10.25 -46.62 13.57
CA VAL A 132 10.71 -48.01 13.44
C VAL A 132 9.54 -48.93 13.06
N ASP A 133 8.39 -48.75 13.70
CA ASP A 133 7.17 -49.52 13.42
C ASP A 133 6.65 -49.31 11.99
N GLU A 134 6.64 -48.05 11.50
CA GLU A 134 6.23 -47.74 10.13
C GLU A 134 7.18 -48.35 9.10
N ILE A 135 8.50 -48.31 9.36
CA ILE A 135 9.51 -48.93 8.50
C ILE A 135 9.27 -50.44 8.42
N ILE A 136 9.00 -51.10 9.56
CA ILE A 136 8.72 -52.54 9.60
C ILE A 136 7.47 -52.87 8.78
N ILE A 137 6.36 -52.16 9.00
CA ILE A 137 5.11 -52.38 8.26
C ILE A 137 5.34 -52.21 6.77
N HIS A 138 6.10 -51.18 6.36
CA HIS A 138 6.42 -50.93 4.97
C HIS A 138 7.32 -52.03 4.38
N VAL A 139 8.36 -52.45 5.09
CA VAL A 139 9.27 -53.52 4.65
C VAL A 139 8.52 -54.85 4.50
N GLN A 140 7.66 -55.20 5.46
CA GLN A 140 6.84 -56.41 5.38
C GLN A 140 5.87 -56.39 4.19
N LYS A 141 5.25 -55.24 3.93
CA LYS A 141 4.30 -55.08 2.82
C LYS A 141 4.99 -55.06 1.46
N HIS A 142 6.12 -54.37 1.33
CA HIS A 142 6.79 -54.12 0.06
C HIS A 142 7.67 -55.30 -0.40
N PHE A 143 8.31 -55.99 0.54
CA PHE A 143 9.23 -57.10 0.25
C PHE A 143 8.65 -58.47 0.64
N GLN A 144 7.32 -58.59 0.67
CA GLN A 144 6.63 -59.82 1.05
C GLN A 144 7.15 -61.02 0.24
N ASN A 145 7.49 -62.12 0.93
CA ASN A 145 8.04 -63.36 0.35
C ASN A 145 9.36 -63.18 -0.43
N LYS A 146 10.11 -62.11 -0.19
CA LYS A 146 11.45 -61.90 -0.75
C LYS A 146 12.52 -62.08 0.33
N ARG A 147 13.71 -62.48 -0.12
CA ARG A 147 14.94 -62.41 0.67
C ARG A 147 15.48 -60.99 0.63
N VAL A 148 15.59 -60.35 1.78
CA VAL A 148 16.10 -59.00 1.93
C VAL A 148 17.44 -59.01 2.65
N ILE A 149 18.32 -58.08 2.27
CA ILE A 149 19.51 -57.74 3.02
C ILE A 149 19.28 -56.36 3.65
N ILE A 150 19.46 -56.29 4.96
CA ILE A 150 19.36 -55.06 5.73
C ILE A 150 20.76 -54.51 5.92
N PHE A 151 20.95 -53.26 5.51
CA PHE A 151 22.20 -52.55 5.63
C PHE A 151 22.05 -51.31 6.50
N ALA A 152 23.11 -50.98 7.23
CA ALA A 152 23.34 -49.67 7.79
C ALA A 152 24.21 -48.86 6.81
N PRO A 153 23.67 -47.82 6.14
CA PRO A 153 24.45 -46.99 5.22
C PRO A 153 25.41 -46.09 6.00
N ILE A 154 26.71 -46.33 5.87
CA ILE A 154 27.75 -45.60 6.60
C ILE A 154 28.21 -44.39 5.81
N ALA A 155 28.39 -44.56 4.50
CA ALA A 155 28.80 -43.51 3.59
C ALA A 155 28.18 -43.72 2.21
N ARG A 156 27.70 -42.65 1.56
CA ARG A 156 27.30 -42.66 0.15
C ARG A 156 28.07 -41.55 -0.57
N GLU A 157 28.80 -41.91 -1.61
CA GLU A 157 29.63 -41.01 -2.43
C GLU A 157 30.61 -40.13 -1.64
N LYS A 158 31.19 -40.62 -0.53
CA LYS A 158 32.16 -39.87 0.27
C LYS A 158 33.61 -40.27 -0.06
N LYS A 159 34.51 -39.29 -0.04
CA LYS A 159 35.95 -39.52 -0.21
C LYS A 159 36.59 -39.94 1.11
N GLY A 160 37.40 -40.98 1.11
CA GLY A 160 38.07 -41.47 2.31
C GLY A 160 38.58 -42.89 2.18
N THR A 161 39.46 -43.29 3.11
CA THR A 161 39.97 -44.67 3.22
C THR A 161 39.08 -45.56 4.08
N PHE A 162 38.31 -44.96 5.01
CA PHE A 162 37.35 -45.62 5.93
C PHE A 162 37.92 -46.75 6.81
N LYS A 163 39.23 -46.76 7.00
CA LYS A 163 39.96 -47.83 7.71
C LYS A 163 39.58 -47.90 9.20
N ASP A 164 39.50 -46.74 9.85
CA ASP A 164 39.13 -46.64 11.27
C ASP A 164 37.69 -47.11 11.50
N GLU A 165 36.77 -46.83 10.56
CA GLU A 165 35.40 -47.30 10.58
C GLU A 165 35.31 -48.83 10.44
N PHE A 166 36.07 -49.42 9.51
CA PHE A 166 36.11 -50.89 9.34
C PHE A 166 36.66 -51.60 10.57
N ASP A 167 37.75 -51.10 11.16
CA ASP A 167 38.35 -51.66 12.38
C ASP A 167 37.36 -51.57 13.57
N ASN A 168 36.62 -50.48 13.68
CA ASN A 168 35.57 -50.32 14.69
C ASN A 168 34.43 -51.34 14.50
N PHE A 169 33.97 -51.55 13.26
CA PHE A 169 32.93 -52.55 12.99
C PHE A 169 33.40 -53.98 13.27
N LEU A 170 34.66 -54.30 12.97
CA LEU A 170 35.25 -55.60 13.29
C LEU A 170 35.32 -55.83 14.82
N ASN A 171 35.71 -54.81 15.59
CA ASN A 171 35.72 -54.85 17.05
C ASN A 171 34.32 -55.01 17.67
N LYS A 172 33.29 -54.47 17.02
CA LYS A 172 31.88 -54.65 17.40
C LYS A 172 31.31 -56.04 17.01
N GLY A 173 32.06 -56.86 16.27
CA GLY A 173 31.68 -58.22 15.89
C GLY A 173 30.95 -58.34 14.55
N TYR A 174 30.92 -57.28 13.72
CA TYR A 174 30.38 -57.39 12.36
C TYR A 174 31.36 -58.17 11.46
N THR A 175 30.82 -58.87 10.45
CA THR A 175 31.63 -59.73 9.58
C THR A 175 31.68 -59.28 8.12
N ARG A 176 30.69 -58.52 7.65
CA ARG A 176 30.54 -58.17 6.22
C ARG A 176 30.20 -56.71 6.02
N VAL A 177 30.75 -56.14 4.95
CA VAL A 177 30.48 -54.78 4.51
C VAL A 177 30.38 -54.76 3.00
N GLU A 178 29.49 -53.94 2.45
CA GLU A 178 29.45 -53.64 1.04
C GLU A 178 30.24 -52.36 0.76
N VAL A 179 31.16 -52.42 -0.19
CA VAL A 179 31.90 -51.27 -0.71
C VAL A 179 31.74 -51.22 -2.22
N ASP A 180 31.24 -50.09 -2.72
CA ASP A 180 30.99 -49.82 -4.16
C ASP A 180 30.22 -50.95 -4.87
N GLY A 181 29.20 -51.47 -4.19
CA GLY A 181 28.31 -52.53 -4.72
C GLY A 181 28.85 -53.95 -4.64
N LYS A 182 30.04 -54.16 -4.04
CA LYS A 182 30.60 -55.50 -3.78
C LYS A 182 30.66 -55.78 -2.28
N ILE A 183 30.15 -56.93 -1.87
CA ILE A 183 30.19 -57.38 -0.47
C ILE A 183 31.54 -58.05 -0.20
N TYR A 184 32.27 -57.51 0.75
CA TYR A 184 33.52 -58.06 1.27
C TYR A 184 33.29 -58.57 2.70
N ARG A 185 34.14 -59.50 3.13
CA ARG A 185 34.34 -59.69 4.57
C ARG A 185 35.18 -58.54 5.11
N LEU A 186 34.90 -58.07 6.31
CA LEU A 186 35.57 -56.90 6.90
C LEU A 186 37.10 -57.06 7.02
N ASP A 187 37.59 -58.29 7.18
CA ASP A 187 39.00 -58.67 7.21
C ASP A 187 39.68 -58.71 5.83
N GLU A 188 38.90 -58.63 4.75
CA GLU A 188 39.35 -58.78 3.36
C GLU A 188 39.04 -57.53 2.50
N VAL A 189 38.68 -56.41 3.13
CA VAL A 189 38.35 -55.16 2.40
C VAL A 189 39.63 -54.57 1.79
N PRO A 190 39.67 -54.28 0.48
CA PRO A 190 40.82 -53.65 -0.15
C PRO A 190 41.02 -52.21 0.37
N GLU A 191 42.27 -51.72 0.42
CA GLU A 191 42.55 -50.33 0.80
C GLU A 191 41.89 -49.35 -0.19
N LEU A 192 40.98 -48.52 0.32
CA LEU A 192 40.23 -47.56 -0.47
C LEU A 192 41.04 -46.29 -0.76
N ASN A 193 40.84 -45.71 -1.94
CA ASN A 193 41.60 -44.54 -2.35
C ASN A 193 41.00 -43.27 -1.73
N LYS A 194 41.80 -42.55 -0.94
CA LYS A 194 41.41 -41.30 -0.25
C LYS A 194 40.79 -40.24 -1.18
N ASN A 195 41.13 -40.22 -2.47
CA ASN A 195 40.67 -39.22 -3.43
C ASN A 195 39.41 -39.63 -4.23
N VAL A 196 39.00 -40.89 -4.14
CA VAL A 196 37.85 -41.45 -4.87
C VAL A 196 36.62 -41.44 -3.96
N ARG A 197 35.43 -41.23 -4.53
CA ARG A 197 34.17 -41.29 -3.80
C ARG A 197 33.72 -42.74 -3.69
N HIS A 198 33.49 -43.20 -2.47
CA HIS A 198 33.08 -44.56 -2.16
C HIS A 198 31.67 -44.59 -1.54
N THR A 199 30.96 -45.70 -1.75
CA THR A 199 29.69 -46.02 -1.09
C THR A 199 29.86 -47.26 -0.23
N ILE A 200 29.57 -47.12 1.07
CA ILE A 200 29.82 -48.12 2.10
C ILE A 200 28.53 -48.41 2.87
N ASN A 201 28.09 -49.66 2.82
CA ASN A 201 26.91 -50.15 3.53
C ASN A 201 27.31 -51.34 4.43
N LEU A 202 27.19 -51.20 5.74
CA LEU A 202 27.45 -52.30 6.68
C LEU A 202 26.31 -53.31 6.61
N VAL A 203 26.62 -54.60 6.46
CA VAL A 203 25.60 -55.66 6.40
C VAL A 203 25.18 -56.02 7.82
N ILE A 204 23.90 -55.79 8.15
CA ILE A 204 23.36 -56.03 9.49
C ILE A 204 22.74 -57.41 9.58
N ASP A 205 21.81 -57.73 8.68
CA ASP A 205 21.15 -59.04 8.65
C ASP A 205 20.71 -59.41 7.24
N ARG A 206 20.49 -60.69 7.01
CA ARG A 206 19.92 -61.25 5.78
C ARG A 206 18.73 -62.11 6.17
N LEU A 207 17.55 -61.69 5.77
CA LEU A 207 16.28 -62.24 6.24
C LEU A 207 15.46 -62.78 5.07
N ASP A 208 14.74 -63.87 5.31
CA ASP A 208 13.70 -64.37 4.39
C ASP A 208 12.34 -63.99 4.99
N LEU A 209 11.65 -63.02 4.38
CA LEU A 209 10.45 -62.43 4.99
C LEU A 209 9.24 -63.38 5.00
N SER A 210 9.34 -64.57 4.39
CA SER A 210 8.32 -65.64 4.49
C SER A 210 8.33 -66.36 5.84
N ASP A 211 9.50 -66.53 6.47
CA ASP A 211 9.72 -67.37 7.66
C ASP A 211 10.27 -66.60 8.88
N THR A 212 10.43 -65.28 8.75
CA THR A 212 11.04 -64.43 9.80
C THR A 212 9.98 -63.87 10.76
N ASP A 213 10.18 -64.04 12.07
CA ASP A 213 9.35 -63.39 13.10
C ASP A 213 9.58 -61.86 13.11
N THR A 214 8.50 -61.10 13.29
CA THR A 214 8.49 -59.63 13.31
C THR A 214 9.49 -59.06 14.33
N HIS A 215 9.72 -59.76 15.42
CA HIS A 215 10.71 -59.38 16.44
C HIS A 215 12.15 -59.35 15.91
N ARG A 216 12.54 -60.30 15.05
CA ARG A 216 13.89 -60.32 14.46
C ARG A 216 14.06 -59.18 13.45
N LEU A 217 13.05 -58.94 12.63
CA LEU A 217 13.05 -57.80 11.71
C LEU A 217 13.15 -56.47 12.46
N PHE A 218 12.43 -56.31 13.58
CA PHE A 218 12.51 -55.15 14.45
C PHE A 218 13.94 -54.93 14.96
N GLN A 219 14.56 -55.95 15.56
CA GLN A 219 15.93 -55.85 16.09
C GLN A 219 16.95 -55.50 15.01
N SER A 220 16.82 -56.08 13.82
CA SER A 220 17.74 -55.83 12.71
C SER A 220 17.57 -54.42 12.13
N ILE A 221 16.34 -53.90 12.07
CA ILE A 221 16.08 -52.51 11.65
C ILE A 221 16.55 -51.51 12.71
N GLU A 222 16.28 -51.75 14.00
CA GLU A 222 16.74 -50.91 15.11
C GLU A 222 18.27 -50.83 15.16
N LEU A 223 18.95 -51.97 15.01
CA LEU A 223 20.41 -52.03 14.95
C LEU A 223 20.96 -51.33 13.71
N ALA A 224 20.31 -51.50 12.55
CA ALA A 224 20.71 -50.82 11.32
C ALA A 224 20.55 -49.30 11.43
N LEU A 225 19.44 -48.81 11.98
CA LEU A 225 19.23 -47.40 12.26
C LEU A 225 20.28 -46.86 13.24
N LYS A 226 20.62 -47.61 14.29
CA LYS A 226 21.63 -47.21 15.28
C LYS A 226 23.02 -47.04 14.66
N GLU A 227 23.49 -48.03 13.89
CA GLU A 227 24.81 -47.96 13.25
C GLU A 227 24.84 -47.03 12.02
N GLY A 228 23.72 -46.91 11.31
CA GLY A 228 23.52 -46.03 10.16
C GLY A 228 23.18 -44.58 10.54
N ASN A 229 23.26 -44.20 11.81
CA ASN A 229 22.94 -42.86 12.34
C ASN A 229 21.52 -42.36 12.03
N GLY A 230 20.54 -43.25 12.09
CA GLY A 230 19.12 -43.00 11.82
C GLY A 230 18.70 -43.37 10.39
N PHE A 231 19.49 -44.18 9.69
CA PHE A 231 19.19 -44.65 8.34
C PHE A 231 19.32 -46.16 8.23
N VAL A 232 18.47 -46.77 7.40
CA VAL A 232 18.51 -48.20 7.08
C VAL A 232 18.21 -48.39 5.61
N LEU A 233 18.97 -49.26 4.97
CA LEU A 233 18.81 -49.59 3.56
C LEU A 233 18.40 -51.06 3.45
N VAL A 234 17.28 -51.33 2.78
CA VAL A 234 16.77 -52.68 2.54
C VAL A 234 16.86 -52.96 1.05
N ARG A 235 17.62 -54.00 0.68
CA ARG A 235 17.83 -54.37 -0.72
C ARG A 235 17.49 -55.83 -0.98
N THR A 236 16.92 -56.07 -2.15
CA THR A 236 16.72 -57.37 -2.80
C THR A 236 17.46 -57.39 -4.14
N ASP A 237 17.46 -58.53 -4.84
CA ASP A 237 18.19 -58.65 -6.12
C ASP A 237 17.70 -57.65 -7.19
N ASP A 238 16.42 -57.23 -7.13
CA ASP A 238 15.79 -56.35 -8.14
C ASP A 238 15.38 -54.96 -7.61
N ASP A 239 15.48 -54.71 -6.30
CA ASP A 239 14.85 -53.54 -5.67
C ASP A 239 15.58 -53.07 -4.40
N GLU A 240 15.71 -51.77 -4.20
CA GLU A 240 16.44 -51.11 -3.10
C GLU A 240 15.61 -49.96 -2.51
N HIS A 241 15.40 -49.98 -1.20
CA HIS A 241 14.65 -48.94 -0.48
C HIS A 241 15.42 -48.43 0.73
N LEU A 242 15.51 -47.11 0.84
CA LEU A 242 16.19 -46.43 1.92
C LEU A 242 15.18 -45.77 2.87
N TYR A 243 15.29 -46.06 4.15
CA TYR A 243 14.43 -45.50 5.19
C TYR A 243 15.25 -44.65 6.17
N SER A 244 14.58 -43.68 6.81
CA SER A 244 15.18 -42.84 7.85
C SER A 244 14.24 -42.59 9.02
N GLU A 245 14.81 -42.59 10.22
CA GLU A 245 14.14 -42.16 11.46
C GLU A 245 14.21 -40.64 11.67
N LYS A 246 15.06 -39.95 10.89
CA LYS A 246 15.29 -38.50 10.95
C LYS A 246 14.90 -37.86 9.62
N LEU A 247 14.50 -36.59 9.65
CA LEU A 247 14.40 -35.79 8.42
C LEU A 247 15.81 -35.38 8.00
N SER A 248 16.60 -36.30 7.48
CA SER A 248 18.00 -36.06 7.12
C SER A 248 18.31 -36.62 5.74
N CYS A 249 19.22 -35.96 5.04
CA CYS A 249 19.68 -36.36 3.72
C CYS A 249 20.94 -37.20 3.83
N LEU A 250 20.89 -38.46 3.40
CA LEU A 250 22.04 -39.37 3.40
C LEU A 250 23.18 -38.95 2.46
N SER A 251 22.87 -38.29 1.34
CA SER A 251 23.88 -37.96 0.33
C SER A 251 24.73 -36.75 0.72
N CYS A 252 24.16 -35.77 1.44
CA CYS A 252 24.87 -34.56 1.83
C CYS A 252 25.03 -34.38 3.36
N GLY A 253 24.42 -35.24 4.17
CA GLY A 253 24.46 -35.14 5.63
C GLY A 253 23.62 -34.01 6.22
N PHE A 254 22.84 -33.30 5.42
CA PHE A 254 21.94 -32.25 5.87
C PHE A 254 20.85 -32.84 6.79
N SER A 255 20.58 -32.17 7.91
CA SER A 255 19.44 -32.50 8.77
C SER A 255 18.45 -31.35 8.76
N MET A 256 17.20 -31.66 8.44
CA MET A 256 16.12 -30.69 8.47
C MET A 256 15.83 -30.28 9.91
N PRO A 257 15.65 -28.97 10.17
CA PRO A 257 15.09 -28.49 11.42
C PRO A 257 13.67 -29.01 11.66
N GLU A 258 13.16 -28.85 12.88
CA GLU A 258 11.78 -29.21 13.21
C GLU A 258 10.80 -28.37 12.38
N ILE A 259 9.95 -29.07 11.63
CA ILE A 259 8.92 -28.44 10.80
C ILE A 259 7.73 -28.09 11.69
N ASN A 260 7.61 -26.81 12.01
CA ASN A 260 6.49 -26.25 12.75
C ASN A 260 6.05 -24.93 12.09
N PRO A 261 4.88 -24.37 12.43
CA PRO A 261 4.41 -23.14 11.78
C PRO A 261 5.34 -21.92 11.95
N LYS A 262 6.23 -21.88 12.96
CA LYS A 262 7.21 -20.80 13.12
C LYS A 262 8.33 -20.88 12.08
N PHE A 263 8.61 -22.08 11.57
CA PHE A 263 9.61 -22.33 10.53
C PHE A 263 9.29 -21.60 9.22
N PHE A 264 8.00 -21.39 8.96
CA PHE A 264 7.51 -20.68 7.78
C PHE A 264 7.25 -19.18 8.03
N SER A 265 7.64 -18.64 9.19
CA SER A 265 7.46 -17.21 9.49
C SER A 265 8.74 -16.43 9.22
N PHE A 266 8.68 -15.49 8.27
CA PHE A 266 9.76 -14.50 8.05
C PHE A 266 9.81 -13.41 9.14
N ASN A 267 8.85 -13.39 10.08
CA ASN A 267 8.88 -12.54 11.26
C ASN A 267 9.56 -13.22 12.46
N ALA A 268 9.74 -14.53 12.41
CA ALA A 268 10.45 -15.28 13.44
C ALA A 268 11.90 -15.54 12.97
N PRO A 269 12.92 -15.34 13.84
CA PRO A 269 14.31 -15.70 13.51
C PRO A 269 14.45 -17.17 13.08
N TYR A 270 13.55 -18.03 13.57
CA TYR A 270 13.51 -19.46 13.25
C TYR A 270 13.16 -19.78 11.78
N GLY A 271 12.44 -18.91 11.08
CA GLY A 271 12.11 -19.11 9.65
C GLY A 271 12.74 -18.08 8.72
N ALA A 272 13.02 -16.88 9.25
CA ALA A 272 13.59 -15.78 8.50
C ALA A 272 14.96 -16.11 7.87
N CYS A 273 15.20 -15.54 6.69
CA CYS A 273 16.51 -15.50 6.07
C CYS A 273 17.50 -14.80 7.04
N PRO A 274 18.65 -15.40 7.35
CA PRO A 274 19.60 -14.83 8.30
C PRO A 274 20.19 -13.50 7.81
N ASP A 275 20.31 -13.32 6.49
CA ASP A 275 21.02 -12.18 5.91
C ASP A 275 20.20 -10.90 5.82
N CYS A 276 18.89 -11.01 5.57
CA CYS A 276 17.98 -9.87 5.52
C CYS A 276 16.99 -9.86 6.69
N HIS A 277 17.15 -10.77 7.65
CA HIS A 277 16.27 -10.94 8.81
C HIS A 277 14.78 -11.02 8.47
N GLY A 278 14.44 -11.55 7.28
CA GLY A 278 13.06 -11.68 6.81
C GLY A 278 12.48 -10.47 6.09
N LEU A 279 13.27 -9.45 5.76
CA LEU A 279 12.82 -8.30 4.98
C LEU A 279 12.68 -8.61 3.47
N GLY A 280 13.54 -9.50 2.96
CA GLY A 280 13.64 -9.80 1.52
C GLY A 280 14.54 -8.85 0.75
N PHE A 281 14.88 -7.69 1.31
CA PHE A 281 15.81 -6.73 0.73
C PHE A 281 16.87 -6.30 1.77
N LYS A 282 17.93 -5.65 1.29
CA LYS A 282 18.92 -4.94 2.09
C LYS A 282 18.94 -3.47 1.67
N LEU A 283 19.16 -2.60 2.63
CA LEU A 283 19.43 -1.19 2.36
C LEU A 283 20.91 -1.07 1.98
N GLU A 284 21.17 -0.68 0.74
CA GLU A 284 22.51 -0.41 0.24
C GLU A 284 22.61 1.05 -0.17
N VAL A 285 23.81 1.63 -0.08
CA VAL A 285 24.04 3.02 -0.51
C VAL A 285 23.93 3.07 -2.03
N ASP A 286 23.10 3.97 -2.56
CA ASP A 286 23.03 4.26 -3.98
C ASP A 286 24.18 5.21 -4.37
N GLU A 287 25.20 4.65 -5.00
CA GLU A 287 26.39 5.37 -5.46
C GLU A 287 26.06 6.58 -6.34
N ARG A 288 24.97 6.52 -7.12
CA ARG A 288 24.54 7.60 -8.02
C ARG A 288 24.08 8.83 -7.24
N THR A 289 23.58 8.64 -6.02
CA THR A 289 23.04 9.73 -5.20
C THR A 289 24.10 10.57 -4.50
N LEU A 290 25.36 10.12 -4.46
CA LEU A 290 26.43 10.77 -3.71
C LEU A 290 26.87 12.09 -4.36
N PHE A 291 26.71 12.22 -5.68
CA PHE A 291 27.09 13.41 -6.45
C PHE A 291 25.91 14.03 -7.21
N GLU A 292 25.86 15.36 -7.24
CA GLU A 292 24.98 16.15 -8.13
C GLU A 292 25.41 15.99 -9.59
N GLU A 293 24.45 15.79 -10.49
CA GLU A 293 24.66 15.69 -11.94
C GLU A 293 25.16 17.01 -12.53
N ASP A 294 26.00 16.93 -13.56
CA ASP A 294 26.60 18.09 -14.26
C ASP A 294 27.49 19.03 -13.41
N ILE A 295 27.63 18.78 -12.10
CA ILE A 295 28.50 19.57 -11.22
C ILE A 295 29.89 18.93 -11.12
N PRO A 296 30.97 19.71 -11.14
CA PRO A 296 32.32 19.18 -10.90
C PRO A 296 32.39 18.29 -9.66
N VAL A 297 33.07 17.14 -9.77
CA VAL A 297 33.14 16.12 -8.71
C VAL A 297 33.61 16.67 -7.35
N THR A 298 34.40 17.74 -7.35
CA THR A 298 34.88 18.43 -6.14
C THR A 298 33.82 19.27 -5.42
N GLN A 299 32.76 19.69 -6.12
CA GLN A 299 31.70 20.57 -5.61
C GLN A 299 30.33 19.88 -5.55
N GLY A 300 30.16 18.79 -6.31
CA GLY A 300 28.89 18.07 -6.44
C GLY A 300 28.61 17.10 -5.31
N LEU A 301 29.48 16.93 -4.31
CA LEU A 301 29.25 15.97 -3.23
C LEU A 301 28.03 16.37 -2.37
N ARG A 302 27.07 15.45 -2.23
CA ARG A 302 25.80 15.67 -1.50
C ARG A 302 25.86 15.32 -0.02
N ILE A 303 26.92 14.65 0.44
CA ILE A 303 27.05 14.20 1.82
C ILE A 303 28.16 14.95 2.57
N GLY A 304 27.79 15.59 3.70
CA GLY A 304 28.69 16.41 4.54
C GLY A 304 28.40 17.91 4.45
N HIS A 305 28.81 18.67 5.47
CA HIS A 305 28.69 20.12 5.43
C HIS A 305 29.66 20.67 4.38
N LYS A 306 29.14 21.44 3.40
CA LYS A 306 29.95 22.23 2.45
C LYS A 306 30.98 23.14 3.17
N ALA A 307 30.80 23.38 4.48
CA ALA A 307 31.68 24.16 5.33
C ALA A 307 32.97 23.44 5.81
N ASP A 308 33.03 22.10 5.81
CA ASP A 308 34.15 21.37 6.44
C ASP A 308 35.44 21.37 5.61
N GLY A 309 35.37 21.68 4.30
CA GLY A 309 36.51 21.89 3.40
C GLY A 309 37.48 20.72 3.19
N TRP A 310 37.46 19.69 4.04
CA TRP A 310 38.39 18.56 4.07
C TRP A 310 38.03 17.48 3.04
N LEU A 311 36.74 17.11 2.95
CA LEU A 311 36.24 16.12 1.99
C LEU A 311 36.47 16.56 0.53
N PRO A 312 36.10 17.79 0.11
CA PRO A 312 36.37 18.27 -1.25
C PRO A 312 37.86 18.23 -1.64
N ARG A 313 38.76 18.60 -0.72
CA ARG A 313 40.22 18.56 -0.96
C ARG A 313 40.76 17.14 -1.11
N ARG A 314 40.19 16.20 -0.35
CA ARG A 314 40.57 14.78 -0.41
C ARG A 314 40.08 14.13 -1.70
N ILE A 315 38.86 14.45 -2.13
CA ILE A 315 38.31 14.06 -3.43
C ILE A 315 39.18 14.60 -4.56
N GLU A 316 39.53 15.88 -4.53
CA GLU A 316 40.39 16.49 -5.57
C GLU A 316 41.74 15.79 -5.67
N ARG A 317 42.35 15.43 -4.53
CA ARG A 317 43.62 14.68 -4.50
C ARG A 317 43.47 13.31 -5.15
N ILE A 318 42.45 12.53 -4.78
CA ILE A 318 42.19 11.19 -5.33
C ILE A 318 41.94 11.28 -6.84
N VAL A 319 41.12 12.23 -7.28
CA VAL A 319 40.82 12.43 -8.70
C VAL A 319 42.10 12.68 -9.50
N ARG A 320 43.01 13.55 -9.01
CA ARG A 320 44.28 13.83 -9.70
C ARG A 320 45.25 12.64 -9.68
N GLU A 321 45.31 11.91 -8.57
CA GLU A 321 46.22 10.77 -8.39
C GLU A 321 45.87 9.62 -9.34
N TYR A 322 44.58 9.39 -9.57
CA TYR A 322 44.05 8.36 -10.46
C TYR A 322 43.76 8.87 -11.89
N GLY A 323 44.35 10.02 -12.29
CA GLY A 323 44.29 10.52 -13.67
C GLY A 323 42.95 11.10 -14.13
N GLY A 324 42.05 11.42 -13.20
CA GLY A 324 40.78 12.12 -13.47
C GLY A 324 40.91 13.65 -13.52
N ASP A 325 39.83 14.31 -13.93
CA ASP A 325 39.76 15.77 -14.07
C ASP A 325 38.83 16.38 -13.01
N PRO A 326 39.32 17.13 -12.01
CA PRO A 326 38.50 17.69 -10.94
C PRO A 326 37.37 18.63 -11.38
N SER A 327 37.45 19.16 -12.60
CA SER A 327 36.44 20.05 -13.20
C SER A 327 35.29 19.29 -13.86
N LYS A 328 35.44 17.99 -14.10
CA LYS A 328 34.40 17.16 -14.73
C LYS A 328 33.42 16.59 -13.69
N PRO A 329 32.16 16.36 -14.10
CA PRO A 329 31.20 15.62 -13.29
C PRO A 329 31.66 14.20 -12.98
N PHE A 330 31.14 13.61 -11.89
CA PHE A 330 31.49 12.25 -11.44
C PHE A 330 31.31 11.20 -12.55
N GLU A 331 30.23 11.28 -13.33
CA GLU A 331 29.91 10.30 -14.37
C GLU A 331 30.91 10.30 -15.54
N GLN A 332 31.58 11.44 -15.79
CA GLN A 332 32.59 11.62 -16.82
C GLN A 332 34.02 11.30 -16.34
N GLN A 333 34.18 10.89 -15.08
CA GLN A 333 35.47 10.44 -14.56
C GLN A 333 35.82 9.03 -15.08
N PRO A 334 37.12 8.68 -15.14
CA PRO A 334 37.55 7.29 -15.35
C PRO A 334 36.99 6.35 -14.28
N GLU A 335 36.72 5.09 -14.63
CA GLU A 335 36.17 4.09 -13.70
C GLU A 335 37.07 3.86 -12.47
N GLU A 336 38.40 3.87 -12.65
CA GLU A 336 39.36 3.75 -11.54
C GLU A 336 39.23 4.89 -10.51
N VAL A 337 38.93 6.11 -10.98
CA VAL A 337 38.67 7.26 -10.11
C VAL A 337 37.34 7.09 -9.38
N LYS A 338 36.30 6.60 -10.07
CA LYS A 338 34.99 6.34 -9.46
C LYS A 338 35.11 5.30 -8.36
N GLU A 339 35.81 4.19 -8.62
CA GLU A 339 36.03 3.12 -7.66
C GLU A 339 36.80 3.62 -6.43
N ALA A 340 37.89 4.37 -6.65
CA ALA A 340 38.69 4.97 -5.57
C ALA A 340 37.90 5.96 -4.69
N LEU A 341 36.95 6.70 -5.27
CA LEU A 341 36.08 7.62 -4.53
C LEU A 341 34.97 6.87 -3.78
N LEU A 342 34.36 5.84 -4.37
CA LEU A 342 33.22 5.12 -3.80
C LEU A 342 33.64 4.15 -2.69
N TYR A 343 34.62 3.30 -2.98
CA TYR A 343 35.03 2.20 -2.09
C TYR A 343 36.37 2.44 -1.41
N GLY A 344 37.07 3.51 -1.80
CA GLY A 344 38.23 3.98 -1.09
C GLY A 344 39.57 3.58 -1.70
N THR A 345 40.61 3.92 -0.98
CA THR A 345 42.04 3.68 -1.26
C THR A 345 42.73 3.31 0.05
N GLU A 346 44.03 3.00 0.04
CA GLU A 346 44.79 2.67 1.28
C GLU A 346 44.69 3.73 2.39
N TYR A 347 44.43 4.99 2.03
CA TYR A 347 44.33 6.08 2.97
C TYR A 347 42.92 6.71 3.04
N PHE A 348 41.92 6.21 2.31
CA PHE A 348 40.57 6.77 2.32
C PHE A 348 39.55 5.64 2.30
N GLU A 349 38.63 5.60 3.25
CA GLU A 349 37.71 4.46 3.41
C GLU A 349 36.60 4.39 2.34
N GLY A 350 36.48 5.42 1.51
CA GLY A 350 35.45 5.51 0.48
C GLY A 350 34.19 6.21 0.97
N LEU A 351 33.47 6.82 0.03
CA LEU A 351 32.23 7.54 0.32
C LEU A 351 31.10 6.60 0.76
N VAL A 352 31.05 5.37 0.24
CA VAL A 352 30.03 4.39 0.62
C VAL A 352 30.16 3.99 2.08
N ALA A 353 31.38 3.75 2.55
CA ALA A 353 31.65 3.45 3.96
C ALA A 353 31.27 4.62 4.86
N LEU A 354 31.66 5.84 4.48
CA LEU A 354 31.33 7.07 5.22
C LEU A 354 29.82 7.30 5.38
N VAL A 355 29.03 7.00 4.34
CA VAL A 355 27.55 7.13 4.41
C VAL A 355 26.97 6.13 5.41
N LYS A 356 27.47 4.89 5.40
CA LYS A 356 27.03 3.83 6.32
C LYS A 356 27.40 4.16 7.77
N GLU A 357 28.64 4.59 8.01
CA GLU A 357 29.10 5.02 9.33
C GLU A 357 28.21 6.14 9.88
N ARG A 358 27.95 7.18 9.09
CA ARG A 358 27.06 8.28 9.51
C ARG A 358 25.65 7.82 9.85
N TYR A 359 25.10 6.91 9.05
CA TYR A 359 23.78 6.33 9.33
C TYR A 359 23.76 5.61 10.70
N GLU A 360 24.83 4.91 11.05
CA GLU A 360 24.99 4.22 12.34
C GLU A 360 25.21 5.22 13.49
N GLU A 361 26.02 6.26 13.32
CA GLU A 361 26.40 7.23 14.37
C GLU A 361 25.31 8.24 14.74
N TYR A 362 24.49 8.71 13.79
CA TYR A 362 23.51 9.77 14.09
C TYR A 362 22.42 9.31 15.06
N THR A 363 22.25 10.00 16.18
CA THR A 363 21.20 9.69 17.18
C THR A 363 19.83 10.28 16.85
N SER A 364 19.77 11.29 15.97
CA SER A 364 18.51 11.91 15.54
C SER A 364 17.80 11.03 14.50
N GLU A 365 16.57 10.65 14.80
CA GLU A 365 15.70 9.87 13.91
C GLU A 365 15.42 10.60 12.59
N GLU A 366 15.10 11.90 12.64
CA GLU A 366 14.88 12.73 11.44
C GLU A 366 16.09 12.74 10.50
N MET A 367 17.31 12.78 11.05
CA MET A 367 18.53 12.77 10.24
C MET A 367 18.80 11.39 9.64
N ARG A 368 18.57 10.31 10.38
CA ARG A 368 18.67 8.94 9.85
C ARG A 368 17.68 8.69 8.72
N GLU A 369 16.43 9.10 8.89
CA GLU A 369 15.40 9.02 7.84
C GLU A 369 15.81 9.81 6.61
N TRP A 370 16.35 11.02 6.80
CA TRP A 370 16.85 11.83 5.69
C TRP A 370 18.00 11.16 4.94
N ILE A 371 18.96 10.55 5.66
CA ILE A 371 20.08 9.82 5.03
C ILE A 371 19.56 8.62 4.22
N VAL A 372 18.68 7.81 4.81
CA VAL A 372 18.07 6.66 4.11
C VAL A 372 17.33 7.11 2.87
N ALA A 373 16.48 8.14 2.98
CA ALA A 373 15.68 8.64 1.87
C ALA A 373 16.50 9.25 0.73
N ASN A 374 17.70 9.76 1.00
CA ASN A 374 18.53 10.45 0.00
C ASN A 374 19.66 9.60 -0.57
N PHE A 375 20.15 8.62 0.18
CA PHE A 375 21.38 7.89 -0.15
C PHE A 375 21.25 6.38 -0.16
N PHE A 376 20.15 5.80 0.31
CA PHE A 376 19.96 4.35 0.31
C PHE A 376 18.92 3.93 -0.73
N VAL A 377 19.13 2.74 -1.28
CA VAL A 377 18.20 2.03 -2.15
C VAL A 377 17.95 0.64 -1.58
N GLU A 378 16.71 0.17 -1.68
CA GLU A 378 16.36 -1.20 -1.34
C GLU A 378 16.81 -2.13 -2.47
N ARG A 379 17.75 -3.05 -2.19
CA ARG A 379 18.17 -4.08 -3.14
C ARG A 379 17.71 -5.46 -2.69
N THR A 380 17.25 -6.26 -3.63
CA THR A 380 16.81 -7.64 -3.35
C THR A 380 17.93 -8.44 -2.69
N CYS A 381 17.60 -9.12 -1.59
CA CYS A 381 18.55 -9.96 -0.87
C CYS A 381 19.00 -11.12 -1.76
N GLN A 382 20.30 -11.27 -1.97
CA GLN A 382 20.86 -12.29 -2.86
C GLN A 382 20.69 -13.73 -2.31
N THR A 383 20.66 -13.88 -0.99
CA THR A 383 20.61 -15.18 -0.30
C THR A 383 19.24 -15.84 -0.37
N CYS A 384 18.18 -15.08 -0.15
CA CYS A 384 16.81 -15.57 -0.29
C CYS A 384 16.14 -15.15 -1.61
N LYS A 385 16.83 -14.36 -2.45
CA LYS A 385 16.30 -13.80 -3.71
C LYS A 385 14.96 -13.08 -3.54
N GLY A 386 14.78 -12.37 -2.42
CA GLY A 386 13.52 -11.69 -2.09
C GLY A 386 12.52 -12.53 -1.31
N LYS A 387 12.69 -13.85 -1.21
CA LYS A 387 11.71 -14.78 -0.60
C LYS A 387 11.59 -14.71 0.92
N ARG A 388 12.41 -13.92 1.59
CA ARG A 388 12.38 -13.63 3.05
C ARG A 388 12.65 -14.81 3.99
N LEU A 389 12.47 -16.05 3.56
CA LEU A 389 12.71 -17.26 4.35
C LEU A 389 14.11 -17.83 4.12
N ARG A 390 14.54 -18.68 5.04
CA ARG A 390 15.73 -19.53 4.89
C ARG A 390 15.50 -20.62 3.85
N GLN A 391 16.59 -21.13 3.26
CA GLN A 391 16.52 -22.13 2.18
C GLN A 391 15.86 -23.44 2.64
N GLU A 392 16.05 -23.83 3.89
CA GLU A 392 15.44 -25.02 4.48
C GLU A 392 13.92 -24.91 4.60
N ALA A 393 13.39 -23.70 4.84
CA ALA A 393 11.94 -23.51 4.88
C ALA A 393 11.34 -23.49 3.47
N LEU A 394 12.09 -22.93 2.50
CA LEU A 394 11.70 -22.91 1.10
C LEU A 394 11.74 -24.28 0.44
N SER A 395 12.48 -25.24 1.00
CA SER A 395 12.54 -26.61 0.47
C SER A 395 11.36 -27.49 0.90
N VAL A 396 10.45 -27.00 1.74
CA VAL A 396 9.18 -27.67 2.03
C VAL A 396 8.14 -27.22 1.01
N THR A 397 7.61 -28.16 0.24
CA THR A 397 6.71 -27.84 -0.88
C THR A 397 5.39 -28.60 -0.81
N ILE A 398 4.36 -28.01 -1.41
CA ILE A 398 3.08 -28.66 -1.76
C ILE A 398 2.94 -28.48 -3.26
N LYS A 399 2.80 -29.56 -4.04
CA LYS A 399 2.81 -29.53 -5.51
C LYS A 399 4.03 -28.79 -6.09
N ASP A 400 5.22 -29.08 -5.57
CA ASP A 400 6.48 -28.44 -5.98
C ASP A 400 6.56 -26.91 -5.77
N LEU A 401 5.58 -26.32 -5.08
CA LEU A 401 5.58 -24.91 -4.70
C LEU A 401 5.97 -24.78 -3.23
N SER A 402 6.98 -23.94 -2.94
CA SER A 402 7.22 -23.51 -1.56
C SER A 402 6.11 -22.56 -1.10
N ILE A 403 6.02 -22.32 0.21
CA ILE A 403 5.03 -21.38 0.76
C ILE A 403 5.15 -19.99 0.12
N ILE A 404 6.36 -19.54 -0.22
CA ILE A 404 6.56 -18.23 -0.84
C ILE A 404 6.19 -18.26 -2.32
N ASP A 405 6.56 -19.32 -3.05
CA ASP A 405 6.18 -19.48 -4.45
C ASP A 405 4.66 -19.48 -4.61
N PHE A 406 3.95 -20.16 -3.69
CA PHE A 406 2.49 -20.12 -3.64
C PHE A 406 1.98 -18.69 -3.46
N THR A 407 2.53 -17.94 -2.49
CA THR A 407 2.09 -16.55 -2.21
C THR A 407 2.46 -15.52 -3.28
N GLU A 408 3.34 -15.87 -4.22
CA GLU A 408 3.70 -15.02 -5.37
C GLU A 408 2.73 -15.18 -6.53
N LEU A 409 1.91 -16.23 -6.55
CA LEU A 409 0.85 -16.40 -7.53
C LEU A 409 -0.26 -15.34 -7.32
N PRO A 410 -1.00 -14.99 -8.38
CA PRO A 410 -2.25 -14.25 -8.20
C PRO A 410 -3.22 -15.03 -7.33
N ILE A 411 -3.95 -14.35 -6.45
CA ILE A 411 -4.97 -14.94 -5.55
C ILE A 411 -5.97 -15.81 -6.31
N SER A 412 -6.36 -15.42 -7.53
CA SER A 412 -7.25 -16.26 -8.36
C SER A 412 -6.66 -17.64 -8.64
N LYS A 413 -5.33 -17.73 -8.84
CA LYS A 413 -4.60 -18.99 -9.05
C LYS A 413 -4.37 -19.76 -7.77
N GLU A 414 -4.08 -19.08 -6.68
CA GLU A 414 -4.02 -19.69 -5.35
C GLU A 414 -5.35 -20.38 -5.00
N LEU A 415 -6.49 -19.72 -5.29
CA LEU A 415 -7.83 -20.26 -5.07
C LEU A 415 -8.12 -21.50 -5.91
N GLU A 416 -7.73 -21.51 -7.19
CA GLU A 416 -7.81 -22.70 -8.06
C GLU A 416 -7.03 -23.89 -7.45
N ILE A 417 -5.81 -23.64 -6.95
CA ILE A 417 -4.95 -24.68 -6.36
C ILE A 417 -5.58 -25.23 -5.08
N ILE A 418 -6.07 -24.36 -4.18
CA ILE A 418 -6.68 -24.77 -2.91
C ILE A 418 -7.95 -25.60 -3.14
N ARG A 419 -8.77 -25.25 -4.14
CA ARG A 419 -9.97 -26.03 -4.50
C ARG A 419 -9.64 -27.41 -5.06
N ALA A 420 -8.54 -27.54 -5.79
CA ALA A 420 -8.11 -28.83 -6.35
C ALA A 420 -7.43 -29.75 -5.32
N LEU A 421 -6.73 -29.16 -4.33
CA LEU A 421 -5.89 -29.88 -3.39
C LEU A 421 -6.56 -31.04 -2.64
N PRO A 422 -7.82 -30.95 -2.13
CA PRO A 422 -8.48 -32.05 -1.41
C PRO A 422 -8.60 -33.36 -2.19
N SER A 423 -8.59 -33.31 -3.53
CA SER A 423 -8.70 -34.51 -4.38
C SER A 423 -7.38 -35.29 -4.51
N GLU A 424 -6.26 -34.68 -4.14
CA GLU A 424 -4.91 -35.22 -4.30
C GLU A 424 -4.29 -35.66 -2.97
N LEU A 425 -4.93 -35.33 -1.86
CA LEU A 425 -4.49 -35.71 -0.51
C LEU A 425 -4.95 -37.13 -0.18
N SER A 426 -4.11 -37.85 0.58
CA SER A 426 -4.55 -39.10 1.23
C SER A 426 -5.70 -38.83 2.21
N GLU A 427 -6.51 -39.85 2.52
CA GLU A 427 -7.66 -39.72 3.43
C GLU A 427 -7.25 -39.14 4.79
N LYS A 428 -6.14 -39.64 5.35
CA LYS A 428 -5.56 -39.15 6.63
C LYS A 428 -5.13 -37.68 6.56
N GLN A 429 -4.46 -37.26 5.48
CA GLN A 429 -4.07 -35.86 5.30
C GLN A 429 -5.28 -34.96 5.13
N ARG A 430 -6.24 -35.40 4.31
CA ARG A 430 -7.47 -34.64 4.03
C ARG A 430 -8.27 -34.40 5.30
N GLU A 431 -8.40 -35.41 6.17
CA GLU A 431 -9.08 -35.25 7.46
C GLU A 431 -8.37 -34.24 8.37
N ALA A 432 -7.03 -34.28 8.43
CA ALA A 432 -6.23 -33.38 9.25
C ALA A 432 -6.32 -31.90 8.84
N VAL A 433 -6.47 -31.60 7.55
CA VAL A 433 -6.48 -30.21 7.03
C VAL A 433 -7.82 -29.73 6.49
N LYS A 434 -8.90 -30.52 6.60
CA LYS A 434 -10.22 -30.19 6.03
C LYS A 434 -10.73 -28.81 6.46
N GLU A 435 -10.74 -28.54 7.75
CA GLU A 435 -11.21 -27.25 8.28
C GLU A 435 -10.28 -26.10 7.90
N LEU A 436 -8.97 -26.36 7.88
CA LEU A 436 -7.95 -25.41 7.49
C LEU A 436 -8.09 -24.98 6.03
N LEU A 437 -8.27 -25.93 5.11
CA LEU A 437 -8.48 -25.65 3.68
C LEU A 437 -9.78 -24.88 3.45
N ASN A 438 -10.86 -25.24 4.16
CA ASN A 438 -12.12 -24.49 4.09
C ASN A 438 -11.95 -23.03 4.52
N GLU A 439 -11.12 -22.76 5.54
CA GLU A 439 -10.87 -21.40 6.01
C GLU A 439 -10.00 -20.59 5.04
N ILE A 440 -8.94 -21.21 4.49
CA ILE A 440 -8.11 -20.60 3.46
C ILE A 440 -8.93 -20.29 2.20
N GLU A 441 -9.73 -21.25 1.72
CA GLU A 441 -10.58 -21.09 0.55
C GLU A 441 -11.55 -19.92 0.72
N LYS A 442 -12.26 -19.84 1.85
CA LYS A 442 -13.20 -18.74 2.13
C LYS A 442 -12.52 -17.38 2.08
N ARG A 443 -11.35 -17.24 2.71
CA ARG A 443 -10.63 -15.96 2.76
C ARG A 443 -10.10 -15.54 1.38
N LEU A 444 -9.58 -16.49 0.60
CA LEU A 444 -9.19 -16.24 -0.79
C LEU A 444 -10.41 -15.87 -1.65
N ASP A 445 -11.54 -16.55 -1.46
CA ASP A 445 -12.78 -16.26 -2.18
C ASP A 445 -13.30 -14.85 -1.86
N PHE A 446 -13.24 -14.41 -0.58
CA PHE A 446 -13.58 -13.02 -0.23
C PHE A 446 -12.66 -12.00 -0.94
N LEU A 447 -11.35 -12.27 -1.02
CA LEU A 447 -10.41 -11.42 -1.76
C LEU A 447 -10.70 -11.39 -3.27
N GLU A 448 -11.08 -12.52 -3.85
CA GLU A 448 -11.51 -12.61 -5.25
C GLU A 448 -12.79 -11.79 -5.49
N GLN A 449 -13.78 -11.92 -4.60
CA GLN A 449 -15.06 -11.22 -4.69
C GLN A 449 -14.91 -9.70 -4.56
N VAL A 450 -13.98 -9.18 -3.74
CA VAL A 450 -13.67 -7.73 -3.68
C VAL A 450 -12.88 -7.24 -4.90
N GLY A 451 -12.62 -8.11 -5.88
CA GLY A 451 -11.89 -7.76 -7.10
C GLY A 451 -10.38 -7.64 -6.89
N LEU A 452 -9.82 -8.28 -5.86
CA LEU A 452 -8.38 -8.29 -5.56
C LEU A 452 -7.68 -9.58 -6.04
N GLY A 453 -8.35 -10.41 -6.84
CA GLY A 453 -7.82 -11.67 -7.38
C GLY A 453 -6.50 -11.55 -8.15
N TYR A 454 -6.21 -10.35 -8.68
CA TYR A 454 -4.97 -10.05 -9.39
C TYR A 454 -3.76 -9.80 -8.48
N LEU A 455 -3.98 -9.58 -7.17
CA LEU A 455 -2.90 -9.41 -6.20
C LEU A 455 -2.28 -10.75 -5.83
N SER A 456 -1.05 -10.70 -5.34
CA SER A 456 -0.39 -11.83 -4.69
C SER A 456 -0.41 -11.65 -3.17
N LEU A 457 -0.43 -12.73 -2.40
CA LEU A 457 -0.32 -12.65 -0.93
C LEU A 457 1.05 -12.13 -0.46
N SER A 458 2.08 -12.24 -1.30
CA SER A 458 3.44 -11.74 -1.04
C SER A 458 3.58 -10.23 -1.25
N ARG A 459 2.61 -9.57 -1.92
CA ARG A 459 2.66 -8.13 -2.22
C ARG A 459 2.81 -7.32 -0.93
N ASN A 460 3.76 -6.38 -0.94
CA ASN A 460 4.01 -5.50 0.19
C ASN A 460 2.85 -4.52 0.36
N VAL A 461 2.36 -4.40 1.59
CA VAL A 461 1.25 -3.52 1.96
C VAL A 461 1.53 -2.05 1.65
N ARG A 462 2.79 -1.61 1.71
CA ARG A 462 3.21 -0.24 1.35
C ARG A 462 2.92 0.15 -0.09
N THR A 463 2.84 -0.84 -0.98
CA THR A 463 2.63 -0.62 -2.42
C THR A 463 1.15 -0.65 -2.82
N LEU A 464 0.26 -0.88 -1.85
CA LEU A 464 -1.17 -0.89 -2.10
C LEU A 464 -1.70 0.54 -2.19
N SER A 465 -2.61 0.76 -3.12
CA SER A 465 -3.45 1.96 -3.15
C SER A 465 -4.38 1.99 -1.93
N GLY A 466 -4.89 3.18 -1.58
CA GLY A 466 -5.86 3.35 -0.49
C GLY A 466 -7.10 2.46 -0.66
N GLY A 467 -7.63 2.36 -1.89
CA GLY A 467 -8.76 1.47 -2.20
C GLY A 467 -8.44 -0.01 -2.09
N GLU A 468 -7.26 -0.47 -2.55
CA GLU A 468 -6.82 -1.87 -2.35
C GLU A 468 -6.71 -2.20 -0.85
N ALA A 469 -6.07 -1.33 -0.08
CA ALA A 469 -5.94 -1.46 1.37
C ALA A 469 -7.30 -1.56 2.09
N GLN A 470 -8.24 -0.69 1.73
CA GLN A 470 -9.58 -0.66 2.30
C GLN A 470 -10.36 -1.94 1.98
N ARG A 471 -10.28 -2.42 0.74
CA ARG A 471 -10.94 -3.67 0.30
C ARG A 471 -10.36 -4.91 0.99
N ILE A 472 -9.04 -4.97 1.19
CA ILE A 472 -8.41 -6.03 2.00
C ILE A 472 -8.99 -6.02 3.41
N ARG A 473 -9.08 -4.84 4.04
CA ARG A 473 -9.61 -4.71 5.40
C ARG A 473 -11.07 -5.14 5.45
N LEU A 474 -11.89 -4.74 4.48
CA LEU A 474 -13.28 -5.19 4.35
C LEU A 474 -13.40 -6.71 4.23
N ALA A 475 -12.62 -7.32 3.34
CA ALA A 475 -12.59 -8.78 3.18
C ALA A 475 -12.19 -9.50 4.49
N THR A 476 -11.18 -8.99 5.20
CA THR A 476 -10.79 -9.52 6.52
C THR A 476 -11.93 -9.42 7.54
N GLN A 477 -12.67 -8.30 7.57
CA GLN A 477 -13.79 -8.14 8.51
C GLN A 477 -14.95 -9.10 8.19
N ILE A 478 -15.29 -9.30 6.92
CA ILE A 478 -16.31 -10.29 6.50
C ILE A 478 -15.86 -11.71 6.90
N GLY A 479 -14.58 -12.03 6.68
CA GLY A 479 -13.99 -13.31 7.09
C GLY A 479 -14.06 -13.57 8.60
N SER A 480 -13.97 -12.53 9.43
CA SER A 480 -14.05 -12.64 10.90
C SER A 480 -15.43 -13.04 11.43
N ARG A 481 -16.50 -12.86 10.64
CA ARG A 481 -17.90 -13.17 10.98
C ARG A 481 -18.37 -12.60 12.32
N LEU A 482 -17.84 -11.44 12.72
CA LEU A 482 -18.31 -10.74 13.91
C LEU A 482 -19.77 -10.30 13.74
N THR A 483 -20.55 -10.38 14.82
CA THR A 483 -21.98 -10.00 14.86
C THR A 483 -22.24 -8.97 15.95
N GLY A 484 -23.23 -8.09 15.77
CA GLY A 484 -23.57 -7.05 16.75
C GLY A 484 -22.61 -5.86 16.79
N VAL A 485 -21.73 -5.74 15.80
CA VAL A 485 -20.75 -4.65 15.65
C VAL A 485 -21.35 -3.51 14.82
N ILE A 486 -20.87 -2.28 15.04
CA ILE A 486 -21.12 -1.14 14.15
C ILE A 486 -19.87 -0.94 13.29
N TYR A 487 -19.97 -1.23 12.00
CA TYR A 487 -18.93 -0.92 11.03
C TYR A 487 -19.12 0.51 10.54
N VAL A 488 -18.06 1.32 10.59
CA VAL A 488 -18.06 2.69 10.06
C VAL A 488 -17.07 2.74 8.90
N LEU A 489 -17.56 2.99 7.70
CA LEU A 489 -16.77 3.03 6.47
C LEU A 489 -16.70 4.45 5.94
N ASP A 490 -15.51 4.89 5.54
CA ASP A 490 -15.29 6.19 4.91
C ASP A 490 -15.03 5.98 3.42
N GLU A 491 -16.00 6.34 2.60
CA GLU A 491 -15.93 6.35 1.13
C GLU A 491 -15.31 5.08 0.50
N PRO A 492 -15.90 3.89 0.72
CA PRO A 492 -15.38 2.63 0.22
C PRO A 492 -15.34 2.50 -1.31
N THR A 493 -16.00 3.40 -2.06
CA THR A 493 -15.97 3.42 -3.54
C THR A 493 -14.72 4.08 -4.14
N ILE A 494 -13.85 4.69 -3.33
CA ILE A 494 -12.65 5.35 -3.83
C ILE A 494 -11.74 4.37 -4.60
N GLY A 495 -11.28 4.81 -5.78
CA GLY A 495 -10.43 4.02 -6.67
C GLY A 495 -11.08 2.74 -7.20
N LEU A 496 -12.41 2.61 -7.09
CA LEU A 496 -13.19 1.56 -7.74
C LEU A 496 -13.76 2.04 -9.06
N HIS A 497 -13.71 1.14 -10.05
CA HIS A 497 -14.43 1.33 -11.29
C HIS A 497 -15.91 1.00 -11.07
N GLN A 498 -16.82 1.70 -11.79
CA GLN A 498 -18.28 1.54 -11.64
C GLN A 498 -18.76 0.07 -11.67
N ARG A 499 -18.13 -0.74 -12.53
CA ARG A 499 -18.35 -2.20 -12.61
C ARG A 499 -18.24 -2.93 -11.27
N ASP A 500 -17.30 -2.52 -10.44
CA ASP A 500 -16.95 -3.22 -9.21
C ASP A 500 -17.76 -2.68 -8.00
N ASN A 501 -18.52 -1.58 -8.17
CA ASN A 501 -19.39 -1.02 -7.13
C ASN A 501 -20.50 -1.98 -6.70
N ASP A 502 -21.14 -2.68 -7.65
CA ASP A 502 -22.19 -3.67 -7.35
C ASP A 502 -21.69 -4.76 -6.39
N ARG A 503 -20.43 -5.19 -6.58
CA ARG A 503 -19.79 -6.20 -5.71
C ARG A 503 -19.57 -5.66 -4.31
N LEU A 504 -19.08 -4.43 -4.19
CA LEU A 504 -18.92 -3.75 -2.90
C LEU A 504 -20.28 -3.63 -2.18
N ILE A 505 -21.32 -3.17 -2.87
CA ILE A 505 -22.66 -3.02 -2.30
C ILE A 505 -23.21 -4.37 -1.80
N SER A 506 -23.02 -5.44 -2.56
CA SER A 506 -23.37 -6.81 -2.16
C SER A 506 -22.71 -7.18 -0.83
N MET A 507 -21.42 -6.86 -0.67
CA MET A 507 -20.68 -7.16 0.55
C MET A 507 -21.10 -6.32 1.75
N LEU A 508 -21.39 -5.04 1.54
CA LEU A 508 -21.93 -4.18 2.60
C LEU A 508 -23.27 -4.73 3.12
N LYS A 509 -24.10 -5.27 2.21
CA LYS A 509 -25.34 -5.95 2.56
C LYS A 509 -25.09 -7.28 3.28
N GLU A 510 -24.12 -8.08 2.85
CA GLU A 510 -23.73 -9.31 3.55
C GLU A 510 -23.26 -9.02 4.98
N LEU A 511 -22.39 -8.00 5.15
CA LEU A 511 -21.90 -7.58 6.46
C LEU A 511 -23.04 -7.15 7.39
N ARG A 512 -24.04 -6.43 6.85
CA ARG A 512 -25.29 -6.09 7.54
C ARG A 512 -26.09 -7.34 7.90
N ASP A 513 -26.27 -8.26 6.96
CA ASP A 513 -27.11 -9.44 7.09
C ASP A 513 -26.56 -10.47 8.09
N LEU A 514 -25.25 -10.41 8.40
CA LEU A 514 -24.65 -11.09 9.56
C LEU A 514 -25.15 -10.58 10.93
N GLY A 515 -25.99 -9.54 10.96
CA GLY A 515 -26.51 -8.94 12.19
C GLY A 515 -25.67 -7.77 12.69
N ASN A 516 -25.03 -7.04 11.77
CA ASN A 516 -24.26 -5.83 12.07
C ASN A 516 -24.96 -4.58 11.57
N THR A 517 -24.60 -3.43 12.12
CA THR A 517 -25.00 -2.12 11.57
C THR A 517 -23.86 -1.58 10.73
N VAL A 518 -24.13 -1.16 9.50
CA VAL A 518 -23.11 -0.68 8.56
C VAL A 518 -23.38 0.78 8.27
N LEU A 519 -22.54 1.66 8.81
CA LEU A 519 -22.55 3.11 8.58
C LEU A 519 -21.54 3.43 7.49
N VAL A 520 -21.97 4.02 6.39
CA VAL A 520 -21.12 4.34 5.25
C VAL A 520 -21.18 5.84 5.00
N VAL A 521 -20.05 6.53 5.07
CA VAL A 521 -19.95 7.91 4.57
C VAL A 521 -19.71 7.84 3.07
N GLU A 522 -20.65 8.30 2.27
CA GLU A 522 -20.56 8.17 0.81
C GLU A 522 -21.22 9.31 0.03
N HIS A 523 -20.75 9.43 -1.20
CA HIS A 523 -21.21 10.35 -2.22
C HIS A 523 -21.64 9.63 -3.50
N ASP A 524 -21.24 8.37 -3.69
CA ASP A 524 -21.61 7.58 -4.85
C ASP A 524 -23.13 7.35 -4.95
N GLU A 525 -23.66 7.53 -6.15
CA GLU A 525 -25.09 7.44 -6.42
C GLU A 525 -25.63 6.03 -6.19
N GLU A 526 -24.93 4.98 -6.63
CA GLU A 526 -25.38 3.59 -6.49
C GLU A 526 -25.40 3.16 -5.03
N VAL A 527 -24.38 3.54 -4.25
CA VAL A 527 -24.33 3.25 -2.82
C VAL A 527 -25.47 3.94 -2.08
N ILE A 528 -25.71 5.24 -2.31
CA ILE A 528 -26.82 5.97 -1.69
C ILE A 528 -28.17 5.34 -2.06
N ARG A 529 -28.36 4.95 -3.33
CA ARG A 529 -29.59 4.30 -3.79
C ARG A 529 -29.79 2.90 -3.19
N SER A 530 -28.72 2.21 -2.81
CA SER A 530 -28.76 0.89 -2.20
C SER A 530 -29.01 0.88 -0.69
N ALA A 531 -28.99 2.06 -0.06
CA ALA A 531 -29.10 2.22 1.39
C ALA A 531 -30.49 1.89 1.93
N ASP A 532 -30.55 1.28 3.11
CA ASP A 532 -31.81 1.10 3.84
C ASP A 532 -32.28 2.41 4.49
N TYR A 533 -31.33 3.29 4.84
CA TYR A 533 -31.57 4.57 5.50
C TYR A 533 -30.49 5.58 5.09
N VAL A 534 -30.87 6.84 4.89
CA VAL A 534 -29.96 7.91 4.50
C VAL A 534 -30.01 9.05 5.51
N VAL A 535 -28.84 9.55 5.89
CA VAL A 535 -28.66 10.76 6.70
C VAL A 535 -27.91 11.80 5.88
N ASP A 536 -28.59 12.86 5.46
CA ASP A 536 -28.00 13.97 4.72
C ASP A 536 -27.56 15.07 5.70
N VAL A 537 -26.26 15.34 5.76
CA VAL A 537 -25.64 16.34 6.63
C VAL A 537 -25.29 17.58 5.81
N GLY A 538 -25.71 18.75 6.27
CA GLY A 538 -25.55 20.00 5.52
C GLY A 538 -26.10 21.21 6.28
N PRO A 539 -26.72 22.19 5.61
CA PRO A 539 -26.93 22.29 4.15
C PRO A 539 -25.70 22.77 3.35
N ARG A 540 -24.65 23.26 4.01
CA ARG A 540 -23.39 23.72 3.40
C ARG A 540 -22.18 23.08 4.08
N ALA A 541 -20.97 23.45 3.66
CA ALA A 541 -19.72 23.07 4.30
C ALA A 541 -19.36 23.98 5.49
N GLY A 542 -18.50 23.51 6.37
CA GLY A 542 -17.90 24.30 7.45
C GLY A 542 -18.89 24.83 8.47
N VAL A 543 -18.71 26.11 8.85
CA VAL A 543 -19.55 26.78 9.85
C VAL A 543 -21.03 26.85 9.48
N ASN A 544 -21.34 26.77 8.18
CA ASN A 544 -22.69 26.77 7.63
C ASN A 544 -23.28 25.35 7.43
N GLY A 545 -22.52 24.32 7.80
CA GLY A 545 -22.94 22.92 7.82
C GLY A 545 -23.31 22.44 9.22
N GLY A 546 -23.12 21.14 9.43
CA GLY A 546 -23.24 20.50 10.73
C GLY A 546 -24.67 20.31 11.22
N GLN A 547 -25.67 20.40 10.34
CA GLN A 547 -27.07 20.14 10.63
C GLN A 547 -27.55 18.89 9.90
N ILE A 548 -28.54 18.19 10.45
CA ILE A 548 -29.24 17.11 9.75
C ILE A 548 -30.29 17.74 8.83
N VAL A 549 -30.06 17.65 7.52
CA VAL A 549 -30.97 18.16 6.49
C VAL A 549 -32.10 17.16 6.25
N TYR A 550 -31.76 15.87 6.27
CA TYR A 550 -32.70 14.77 6.09
C TYR A 550 -32.21 13.53 6.83
N ALA A 551 -33.12 12.75 7.40
CA ALA A 551 -32.84 11.43 7.95
C ALA A 551 -34.07 10.54 7.68
N GLY A 552 -33.92 9.50 6.87
CA GLY A 552 -35.06 8.68 6.44
C GLY A 552 -34.75 7.74 5.28
N THR A 553 -35.78 7.36 4.52
CA THR A 553 -35.66 6.51 3.33
C THR A 553 -35.22 7.30 2.09
N LEU A 554 -34.71 6.59 1.08
CA LEU A 554 -34.32 7.20 -0.20
C LEU A 554 -35.48 7.99 -0.85
N ASP A 555 -36.69 7.44 -0.85
CA ASP A 555 -37.86 8.10 -1.46
C ASP A 555 -38.19 9.47 -0.82
N GLY A 556 -37.96 9.59 0.48
CA GLY A 556 -38.14 10.88 1.16
C GLY A 556 -37.01 11.85 0.87
N LEU A 557 -35.77 11.38 0.70
CA LEU A 557 -34.64 12.22 0.29
C LEU A 557 -34.87 12.83 -1.09
N LEU A 558 -35.34 12.04 -2.07
CA LEU A 558 -35.61 12.50 -3.44
C LEU A 558 -36.69 13.60 -3.49
N LYS A 559 -37.62 13.59 -2.53
CA LYS A 559 -38.68 14.61 -2.39
C LYS A 559 -38.23 15.82 -1.57
N CYS A 560 -37.09 15.75 -0.87
CA CYS A 560 -36.62 16.81 0.02
C CYS A 560 -36.01 17.98 -0.77
N GLU A 561 -36.69 19.14 -0.78
CA GLU A 561 -36.20 20.33 -1.49
C GLU A 561 -35.01 21.02 -0.80
N LYS A 562 -34.81 20.76 0.50
CA LYS A 562 -33.68 21.30 1.27
C LYS A 562 -32.38 20.54 1.00
N SER A 563 -32.47 19.27 0.61
CA SER A 563 -31.31 18.43 0.33
C SER A 563 -30.71 18.75 -1.03
N LEU A 564 -29.43 19.12 -1.05
CA LEU A 564 -28.70 19.28 -2.31
C LEU A 564 -28.48 17.91 -2.96
N THR A 565 -28.13 16.91 -2.15
CA THR A 565 -28.00 15.51 -2.56
C THR A 565 -29.27 15.00 -3.24
N GLY A 566 -30.44 15.23 -2.61
CA GLY A 566 -31.74 14.88 -3.19
C GLY A 566 -32.03 15.56 -4.52
N LYS A 567 -31.56 16.79 -4.74
CA LYS A 567 -31.69 17.51 -6.03
C LYS A 567 -30.86 16.89 -7.15
N TYR A 568 -29.63 16.46 -6.87
CA TYR A 568 -28.80 15.77 -7.84
C TYR A 568 -29.37 14.38 -8.17
N LEU A 569 -29.73 13.59 -7.14
CA LEU A 569 -30.28 12.24 -7.32
C LEU A 569 -31.67 12.20 -8.00
N SER A 570 -32.46 13.26 -7.86
CA SER A 570 -33.75 13.39 -8.56
C SER A 570 -33.61 13.98 -9.97
N GLY A 571 -32.41 14.40 -10.39
CA GLY A 571 -32.16 15.04 -11.67
C GLY A 571 -32.59 16.51 -11.76
N LYS A 572 -33.08 17.12 -10.67
CA LYS A 572 -33.39 18.56 -10.61
C LYS A 572 -32.14 19.42 -10.80
N MET A 573 -30.97 18.91 -10.40
CA MET A 573 -29.65 19.46 -10.69
C MET A 573 -28.81 18.39 -11.36
N LYS A 574 -27.95 18.78 -12.31
CA LYS A 574 -27.04 17.87 -13.01
C LYS A 574 -25.79 18.60 -13.48
N ILE A 575 -24.72 17.83 -13.69
CA ILE A 575 -23.52 18.29 -14.39
C ILE A 575 -23.76 18.08 -15.89
N GLU A 576 -23.80 19.17 -16.65
CA GLU A 576 -24.09 19.15 -18.09
C GLU A 576 -22.92 18.56 -18.89
N VAL A 577 -23.23 17.87 -19.98
CA VAL A 577 -22.23 17.42 -20.95
C VAL A 577 -21.80 18.62 -21.80
N PRO A 578 -20.48 18.85 -22.03
CA PRO A 578 -20.01 19.92 -22.89
C PRO A 578 -20.59 19.81 -24.32
N LYS A 579 -21.16 20.89 -24.84
CA LYS A 579 -21.71 20.93 -26.22
C LYS A 579 -20.63 20.83 -27.30
N TYR A 580 -19.43 21.29 -27.00
CA TYR A 580 -18.28 21.28 -27.91
C TYR A 580 -17.06 20.75 -27.15
N ARG A 581 -16.34 19.81 -27.76
CA ARG A 581 -15.06 19.28 -27.23
C ARG A 581 -13.88 19.93 -27.94
N ARG A 582 -12.83 20.24 -27.18
CA ARG A 582 -11.61 20.86 -27.71
C ARG A 582 -10.85 19.82 -28.55
N LYS A 583 -10.46 20.19 -29.77
CA LYS A 583 -9.64 19.33 -30.65
C LYS A 583 -8.13 19.34 -30.31
N GLY A 584 -7.72 20.19 -29.36
CA GLY A 584 -6.32 20.42 -29.03
C GLY A 584 -5.61 21.38 -29.98
N ASN A 585 -4.32 21.57 -29.76
CA ASN A 585 -3.46 22.49 -30.53
C ASN A 585 -2.70 21.81 -31.69
N GLY A 586 -3.05 20.57 -32.02
CA GLY A 586 -2.39 19.77 -33.07
C GLY A 586 -1.05 19.13 -32.65
N LYS A 587 -0.62 19.33 -31.40
CA LYS A 587 0.60 18.73 -30.83
C LYS A 587 0.24 17.63 -29.84
N PHE A 588 1.17 16.72 -29.60
CA PHE A 588 0.99 15.61 -28.68
C PHE A 588 2.28 15.35 -27.87
N ILE A 589 2.11 14.69 -26.73
CA ILE A 589 3.18 13.92 -26.09
C ILE A 589 2.88 12.45 -26.36
N ARG A 590 3.89 11.68 -26.77
CA ARG A 590 3.74 10.25 -27.03
C ARG A 590 4.72 9.46 -26.18
N ILE A 591 4.21 8.51 -25.41
CA ILE A 591 5.02 7.50 -24.74
C ILE A 591 5.05 6.25 -25.62
N VAL A 592 6.24 5.74 -25.92
CA VAL A 592 6.44 4.59 -26.81
C VAL A 592 6.98 3.41 -26.01
N GLY A 593 6.33 2.26 -26.18
CA GLY A 593 6.77 0.98 -25.65
C GLY A 593 6.80 0.89 -24.12
N ALA A 594 5.78 1.41 -23.44
CA ALA A 594 5.66 1.32 -21.99
C ALA A 594 5.43 -0.14 -21.54
N LYS A 595 6.32 -0.63 -20.67
CA LYS A 595 6.41 -2.03 -20.20
C LYS A 595 6.40 -2.16 -18.67
N HIS A 596 6.36 -1.03 -17.95
CA HIS A 596 6.38 -1.04 -16.50
C HIS A 596 5.20 -1.84 -15.89
N ASN A 597 5.49 -2.68 -14.88
CA ASN A 597 4.54 -3.56 -14.22
C ASN A 597 3.75 -4.46 -15.19
N ASN A 598 2.44 -4.27 -15.31
CA ASN A 598 1.58 -5.08 -16.16
C ASN A 598 1.37 -4.49 -17.57
N LEU A 599 1.98 -3.35 -17.91
CA LEU A 599 1.83 -2.70 -19.21
C LEU A 599 2.41 -3.55 -20.35
N LYS A 600 1.65 -3.72 -21.42
CA LYS A 600 1.95 -4.68 -22.50
C LYS A 600 2.62 -4.04 -23.71
N ASN A 601 3.75 -3.36 -23.46
CA ASN A 601 4.52 -2.64 -24.50
C ASN A 601 3.66 -1.64 -25.28
N ILE A 602 2.89 -0.81 -24.57
CA ILE A 602 1.89 0.06 -25.18
C ILE A 602 2.50 1.38 -25.66
N THR A 603 1.91 1.94 -26.71
CA THR A 603 2.20 3.30 -27.20
C THR A 603 0.97 4.16 -27.04
N VAL A 604 1.10 5.30 -26.38
CA VAL A 604 -0.04 6.17 -26.02
C VAL A 604 0.26 7.62 -26.39
N GLU A 605 -0.74 8.28 -26.98
CA GLU A 605 -0.68 9.69 -27.37
C GLU A 605 -1.58 10.56 -26.50
N PHE A 606 -1.03 11.68 -26.06
CA PHE A 606 -1.70 12.67 -25.22
C PHE A 606 -1.84 14.01 -25.98
N PRO A 607 -3.03 14.35 -26.51
CA PRO A 607 -3.23 15.59 -27.27
C PRO A 607 -3.12 16.84 -26.40
N LEU A 608 -2.23 17.76 -26.77
CA LEU A 608 -1.97 18.96 -25.96
C LEU A 608 -3.03 20.04 -26.12
N GLY A 609 -3.24 20.82 -25.06
CA GLY A 609 -4.26 21.87 -24.97
C GLY A 609 -5.68 21.32 -24.81
N THR A 610 -5.82 20.14 -24.21
CA THR A 610 -7.11 19.47 -23.98
C THR A 610 -7.24 18.98 -22.54
N PHE A 611 -8.47 18.70 -22.14
CA PHE A 611 -8.79 17.93 -20.93
C PHE A 611 -8.80 16.43 -21.25
N ILE A 612 -7.75 15.71 -20.82
CA ILE A 612 -7.59 14.28 -21.02
C ILE A 612 -7.99 13.52 -19.76
N CYS A 613 -8.81 12.48 -19.89
CA CYS A 613 -9.08 11.50 -18.84
C CYS A 613 -8.44 10.15 -19.17
N VAL A 614 -7.73 9.57 -18.19
CA VAL A 614 -7.20 8.21 -18.24
C VAL A 614 -8.09 7.34 -17.37
N THR A 615 -8.75 6.38 -18.00
CA THR A 615 -9.83 5.55 -17.43
C THR A 615 -9.49 4.07 -17.53
N GLY A 616 -10.35 3.21 -16.99
CA GLY A 616 -10.16 1.76 -17.00
C GLY A 616 -10.34 1.14 -15.62
N VAL A 617 -10.48 -0.18 -15.55
CA VAL A 617 -10.73 -0.91 -14.29
C VAL A 617 -9.55 -0.79 -13.30
N SER A 618 -9.79 -1.06 -12.02
CA SER A 618 -8.72 -1.06 -11.01
C SER A 618 -7.66 -2.12 -11.35
N GLY A 619 -6.38 -1.75 -11.25
CA GLY A 619 -5.27 -2.62 -11.67
C GLY A 619 -5.01 -2.70 -13.19
N SER A 620 -5.69 -1.90 -14.03
CA SER A 620 -5.46 -1.92 -15.49
C SER A 620 -4.13 -1.31 -15.94
N GLY A 621 -3.41 -0.61 -15.06
CA GLY A 621 -2.13 0.04 -15.34
C GLY A 621 -2.16 1.58 -15.42
N LYS A 622 -3.25 2.24 -15.01
CA LYS A 622 -3.40 3.72 -15.05
C LYS A 622 -2.26 4.46 -14.35
N SER A 623 -2.03 4.17 -13.07
CA SER A 623 -0.97 4.79 -12.28
C SER A 623 0.41 4.41 -12.82
N SER A 624 0.61 3.17 -13.26
CA SER A 624 1.87 2.74 -13.87
C SER A 624 2.21 3.49 -15.15
N LEU A 625 1.21 3.82 -15.98
CA LEU A 625 1.41 4.62 -17.18
C LEU A 625 1.70 6.09 -16.85
N ILE A 626 0.90 6.70 -15.99
CA ILE A 626 0.91 8.17 -15.78
C ILE A 626 1.84 8.60 -14.64
N ILE A 627 1.72 7.98 -13.48
CA ILE A 627 2.43 8.37 -12.25
C ILE A 627 3.82 7.75 -12.17
N ASP A 628 3.99 6.50 -12.60
CA ASP A 628 5.28 5.79 -12.46
C ASP A 628 6.16 5.91 -13.73
N THR A 629 5.56 6.18 -14.89
CA THR A 629 6.31 6.27 -16.16
C THR A 629 6.30 7.68 -16.75
N LEU A 630 5.14 8.21 -17.14
CA LEU A 630 5.04 9.50 -17.84
C LEU A 630 5.55 10.66 -16.98
N TYR A 631 5.09 10.78 -15.73
CA TYR A 631 5.49 11.87 -14.85
C TYR A 631 7.00 11.86 -14.52
N PRO A 632 7.60 10.75 -14.02
CA PRO A 632 9.03 10.68 -13.70
C PRO A 632 9.90 10.96 -14.91
N ALA A 633 9.57 10.40 -16.08
CA ALA A 633 10.35 10.59 -17.29
C ALA A 633 10.40 12.06 -17.73
N ILE A 634 9.25 12.76 -17.69
CA ILE A 634 9.17 14.17 -18.06
C ILE A 634 9.81 15.05 -16.98
N ALA A 635 9.53 14.77 -15.70
CA ALA A 635 10.06 15.53 -14.57
C ALA A 635 11.58 15.47 -14.53
N ASN A 636 12.18 14.29 -14.72
CA ASN A 636 13.64 14.14 -14.74
C ASN A 636 14.26 14.95 -15.88
N LYS A 637 13.61 15.01 -17.05
CA LYS A 637 14.12 15.78 -18.20
C LYS A 637 13.95 17.29 -18.06
N LEU A 638 12.81 17.76 -17.54
CA LEU A 638 12.50 19.21 -17.45
C LEU A 638 13.01 19.85 -16.16
N HIS A 639 12.92 19.14 -15.03
CA HIS A 639 13.23 19.66 -13.69
C HIS A 639 14.56 19.13 -13.13
N LYS A 640 15.28 18.28 -13.89
CA LYS A 640 16.50 17.59 -13.43
C LYS A 640 16.29 16.82 -12.12
N THR A 641 15.11 16.22 -11.95
CA THR A 641 14.83 15.30 -10.84
C THR A 641 15.44 13.92 -11.10
N ARG A 642 15.46 13.07 -10.07
CA ARG A 642 15.98 11.69 -10.12
C ARG A 642 14.94 10.66 -9.70
N TYR A 643 13.70 10.83 -10.15
CA TYR A 643 12.68 9.83 -9.92
C TYR A 643 13.04 8.54 -10.63
N GLU A 644 12.76 7.39 -10.01
CA GLU A 644 12.79 6.13 -10.74
C GLU A 644 11.73 6.17 -11.83
N VAL A 645 12.08 5.73 -13.04
CA VAL A 645 11.21 5.82 -14.20
C VAL A 645 10.82 4.40 -14.62
N GLY A 646 9.53 4.16 -14.77
CA GLY A 646 9.02 2.90 -15.29
C GLY A 646 9.63 2.52 -16.65
N GLU A 647 9.77 1.23 -16.92
CA GLU A 647 10.34 0.72 -18.16
C GLU A 647 9.53 1.18 -19.38
N HIS A 648 10.20 1.86 -20.31
CA HIS A 648 9.64 2.33 -21.58
C HIS A 648 10.76 2.55 -22.60
N ASP A 649 10.42 2.61 -23.90
CA ASP A 649 11.43 2.75 -24.96
C ASP A 649 11.86 4.22 -25.14
N ARG A 650 10.91 5.16 -25.24
CA ARG A 650 11.17 6.63 -25.34
C ARG A 650 9.92 7.47 -25.17
N ILE A 651 10.10 8.79 -25.02
CA ILE A 651 9.02 9.80 -25.04
C ILE A 651 9.30 10.86 -26.12
N GLU A 652 8.29 11.13 -26.95
CA GLU A 652 8.31 12.10 -28.05
C GLU A 652 7.44 13.33 -27.73
N GLY A 653 7.77 14.50 -28.28
CA GLY A 653 6.98 15.73 -28.14
C GLY A 653 7.24 16.55 -26.88
N LEU A 654 8.35 16.29 -26.17
CA LEU A 654 8.71 16.97 -24.92
C LEU A 654 9.03 18.45 -25.11
N GLU A 655 9.51 18.83 -26.29
CA GLU A 655 9.76 20.21 -26.68
C GLU A 655 8.50 21.07 -26.73
N ASN A 656 7.31 20.46 -26.67
CA ASN A 656 6.03 21.16 -26.68
C ASN A 656 5.60 21.69 -25.30
N ILE A 657 6.16 21.16 -24.22
CA ILE A 657 5.86 21.57 -22.84
C ILE A 657 7.08 22.19 -22.16
N ASP A 658 6.84 23.09 -21.20
CA ASP A 658 7.91 23.75 -20.43
C ASP A 658 7.95 23.31 -18.96
N LYS A 659 6.83 22.80 -18.45
CA LYS A 659 6.68 22.40 -17.06
C LYS A 659 5.68 21.25 -16.97
N ILE A 660 6.00 20.26 -16.12
CA ILE A 660 5.06 19.24 -15.67
C ILE A 660 4.79 19.41 -14.18
N ILE A 661 3.54 19.21 -13.76
CA ILE A 661 3.11 19.27 -12.38
C ILE A 661 2.21 18.07 -12.10
N ALA A 662 2.57 17.23 -11.15
CA ALA A 662 1.67 16.22 -10.59
C ALA A 662 1.04 16.75 -9.30
N ILE A 663 -0.26 16.55 -9.16
CA ILE A 663 -1.05 16.90 -7.99
C ILE A 663 -1.73 15.64 -7.47
N ASP A 664 -1.09 15.04 -6.47
CA ASP A 664 -1.51 13.81 -5.80
C ASP A 664 -2.21 14.10 -4.46
N GLN A 665 -2.81 13.06 -3.89
CA GLN A 665 -3.51 13.12 -2.61
C GLN A 665 -2.59 13.04 -1.38
N SER A 666 -1.27 12.98 -1.59
CA SER A 666 -0.34 12.93 -0.46
C SER A 666 -0.52 14.14 0.47
N PRO A 667 -0.34 13.97 1.81
CA PRO A 667 -0.50 15.09 2.74
C PRO A 667 0.41 16.26 2.36
N ILE A 668 -0.12 17.50 2.41
CA ILE A 668 0.70 18.71 2.14
C ILE A 668 1.86 18.88 3.13
N GLY A 669 1.79 18.22 4.28
CA GLY A 669 2.87 18.09 5.24
C GLY A 669 2.51 17.07 6.32
N ARG A 670 3.52 16.42 6.87
CA ARG A 670 3.37 15.38 7.92
C ARG A 670 3.41 15.94 9.34
N THR A 671 3.58 17.24 9.48
CA THR A 671 3.68 17.90 10.79
C THR A 671 2.57 18.95 10.94
N PRO A 672 2.13 19.23 12.18
CA PRO A 672 1.17 20.30 12.46
C PRO A 672 1.64 21.71 12.08
N ARG A 673 2.92 21.87 11.70
CA ARG A 673 3.50 23.13 11.22
C ARG A 673 3.04 23.49 9.80
N SER A 674 2.70 22.48 8.99
CA SER A 674 2.17 22.71 7.66
C SER A 674 0.67 22.96 7.74
N ASN A 675 0.18 23.93 6.99
CA ASN A 675 -1.25 24.30 6.93
C ASN A 675 -1.54 25.02 5.60
N PRO A 676 -2.81 25.25 5.25
CA PRO A 676 -3.18 25.94 4.00
C PRO A 676 -2.48 27.29 3.82
N ALA A 677 -2.34 28.07 4.90
CA ALA A 677 -1.76 29.41 4.82
C ALA A 677 -0.24 29.39 4.51
N THR A 678 0.49 28.46 5.13
CA THR A 678 1.93 28.29 4.88
C THR A 678 2.19 27.67 3.51
N TYR A 679 1.40 26.67 3.10
CA TYR A 679 1.59 25.97 1.83
C TYR A 679 1.35 26.88 0.62
N THR A 680 0.28 27.67 0.64
CA THR A 680 -0.03 28.64 -0.43
C THR A 680 0.83 29.91 -0.37
N LYS A 681 1.68 30.03 0.66
CA LYS A 681 2.51 31.21 0.98
C LYS A 681 1.73 32.49 1.22
N VAL A 682 0.41 32.42 1.46
CA VAL A 682 -0.38 33.61 1.86
C VAL A 682 0.03 34.08 3.25
N PHE A 683 0.51 33.18 4.11
CA PHE A 683 0.95 33.52 5.45
C PHE A 683 2.14 34.48 5.48
N ASP A 684 3.00 34.47 4.45
CA ASP A 684 4.13 35.40 4.36
C ASP A 684 3.63 36.86 4.23
N ALA A 685 2.64 37.08 3.36
CA ALA A 685 2.01 38.39 3.19
C ALA A 685 1.24 38.82 4.45
N ILE A 686 0.58 37.88 5.13
CA ILE A 686 -0.11 38.16 6.42
C ILE A 686 0.91 38.56 7.50
N ARG A 687 2.04 37.86 7.62
CA ARG A 687 3.08 38.20 8.61
C ARG A 687 3.72 39.57 8.33
N GLU A 688 3.93 39.89 7.05
CA GLU A 688 4.43 41.21 6.65
C GLU A 688 3.43 42.32 7.02
N LEU A 689 2.14 42.08 6.81
CA LEU A 689 1.09 43.01 7.25
C LEU A 689 1.09 43.22 8.78
N PHE A 690 1.19 42.15 9.57
CA PHE A 690 1.26 42.25 11.03
C PHE A 690 2.51 42.98 11.51
N ALA A 691 3.66 42.79 10.87
CA ALA A 691 4.88 43.55 11.18
C ALA A 691 4.76 45.05 10.86
N MET A 692 3.83 45.43 9.98
CA MET A 692 3.59 46.83 9.62
C MET A 692 2.63 47.56 10.58
N THR A 693 1.99 46.88 11.53
CA THR A 693 1.05 47.53 12.47
C THR A 693 1.77 48.47 13.43
N PRO A 694 1.11 49.53 13.94
CA PRO A 694 1.70 50.46 14.89
C PRO A 694 2.25 49.77 16.14
N GLU A 695 1.52 48.79 16.68
CA GLU A 695 1.90 48.04 17.88
C GLU A 695 3.16 47.18 17.63
N ALA A 696 3.25 46.53 16.48
CA ALA A 696 4.42 45.74 16.10
C ALA A 696 5.67 46.62 15.92
N LYS A 697 5.52 47.75 15.20
CA LYS A 697 6.61 48.70 14.98
C LYS A 697 7.13 49.31 16.28
N ALA A 698 6.23 49.67 17.21
CA ALA A 698 6.62 50.21 18.51
C ALA A 698 7.43 49.22 19.35
N ARG A 699 7.20 47.91 19.18
CA ARG A 699 7.90 46.83 19.90
C ARG A 699 9.11 46.27 19.15
N GLY A 700 9.42 46.80 17.95
CA GLY A 700 10.50 46.29 17.11
C GLY A 700 10.25 44.88 16.57
N TYR A 701 9.00 44.46 16.46
CA TYR A 701 8.65 43.13 15.93
C TYR A 701 8.71 43.11 14.41
N ASP A 702 9.41 42.11 13.87
CA ASP A 702 9.49 41.85 12.44
C ASP A 702 8.54 40.72 12.01
N LYS A 703 8.55 40.36 10.73
CA LYS A 703 7.76 39.23 10.20
C LYS A 703 8.16 37.88 10.80
N GLY A 704 9.37 37.78 11.38
CA GLY A 704 9.88 36.58 12.05
C GLY A 704 9.14 36.32 13.36
N ARG A 705 8.84 37.37 14.14
CA ARG A 705 8.05 37.27 15.38
C ARG A 705 6.68 36.59 15.15
N PHE A 706 6.02 36.90 14.04
CA PHE A 706 4.72 36.32 13.68
C PHE A 706 4.81 34.95 12.99
N SER A 707 6.00 34.32 12.93
CA SER A 707 6.15 32.96 12.43
C SER A 707 6.16 31.96 13.57
N PHE A 708 5.18 31.05 13.61
CA PHE A 708 5.18 29.96 14.59
C PHE A 708 6.32 28.94 14.34
N ASN A 709 7.00 29.01 13.19
CA ASN A 709 8.15 28.14 12.91
C ASN A 709 9.47 28.64 13.51
N VAL A 710 9.58 29.93 13.83
CA VAL A 710 10.84 30.58 14.25
C VAL A 710 10.80 30.88 15.75
N LYS A 711 11.95 30.72 16.43
CA LYS A 711 12.09 31.12 17.84
C LYS A 711 11.91 32.63 17.98
N GLY A 712 11.18 33.06 19.01
CA GLY A 712 10.93 34.47 19.29
C GLY A 712 9.48 34.74 19.71
N GLY A 713 8.52 34.53 18.80
CA GLY A 713 7.09 34.79 19.08
C GLY A 713 6.23 33.54 19.30
N ARG A 714 6.73 32.36 18.92
CA ARG A 714 6.01 31.09 19.08
C ARG A 714 5.93 30.67 20.55
N CYS A 715 5.01 29.76 20.85
CA CYS A 715 4.97 29.06 22.13
C CYS A 715 6.10 28.02 22.19
N GLU A 716 7.00 28.14 23.16
CA GLU A 716 8.14 27.23 23.29
C GLU A 716 7.75 25.84 23.81
N ALA A 717 6.67 25.72 24.59
CA ALA A 717 6.21 24.43 25.11
C ALA A 717 5.83 23.42 24.00
N CYS A 718 5.18 23.89 22.94
CA CYS A 718 4.84 23.06 21.77
C CYS A 718 5.78 23.32 20.57
N GLY A 719 6.82 24.14 20.75
CA GLY A 719 7.69 24.59 19.66
C GLY A 719 6.94 25.25 18.48
N GLY A 720 5.79 25.86 18.74
CA GLY A 720 4.91 26.51 17.76
C GLY A 720 3.89 25.61 17.05
N GLN A 721 3.78 24.32 17.42
CA GLN A 721 2.82 23.40 16.79
C GLN A 721 1.37 23.65 17.23
N GLY A 722 1.17 24.15 18.44
CA GLY A 722 -0.14 24.30 19.08
C GLY A 722 -0.70 23.01 19.67
N VAL A 723 -0.11 21.87 19.31
CA VAL A 723 -0.41 20.53 19.81
C VAL A 723 0.86 19.85 20.29
N VAL A 724 0.72 18.84 21.13
CA VAL A 724 1.77 17.94 21.61
C VAL A 724 1.40 16.53 21.16
N LYS A 725 2.38 15.78 20.67
CA LYS A 725 2.21 14.40 20.21
C LYS A 725 2.31 13.47 21.43
N ILE A 726 1.31 12.61 21.63
CA ILE A 726 1.32 11.58 22.68
C ILE A 726 1.48 10.21 22.01
N GLU A 727 2.53 9.49 22.39
CA GLU A 727 2.76 8.12 21.96
C GLU A 727 1.92 7.15 22.80
N MET A 728 1.25 6.21 22.13
CA MET A 728 0.42 5.19 22.76
C MET A 728 0.93 3.80 22.36
N MET A 729 0.88 2.84 23.29
CA MET A 729 1.40 1.49 23.04
C MET A 729 0.55 0.65 22.07
N PHE A 730 -0.78 0.85 22.06
CA PHE A 730 -1.72 -0.01 21.32
C PHE A 730 -2.65 0.76 20.37
N LEU A 731 -2.60 2.10 20.43
CA LEU A 731 -3.43 2.98 19.62
C LEU A 731 -2.55 3.84 18.73
N PRO A 732 -3.06 4.33 17.59
CA PRO A 732 -2.39 5.35 16.82
C PRO A 732 -2.04 6.55 17.70
N GLU A 733 -0.91 7.17 17.42
CA GLU A 733 -0.46 8.38 18.11
C GLU A 733 -1.50 9.50 17.99
N VAL A 734 -1.70 10.26 19.06
CA VAL A 734 -2.73 11.29 19.10
C VAL A 734 -2.10 12.65 19.39
N TYR A 735 -2.57 13.68 18.69
CA TYR A 735 -2.19 15.06 18.95
C TYR A 735 -3.17 15.68 19.95
N VAL A 736 -2.64 16.10 21.10
CA VAL A 736 -3.41 16.79 22.13
C VAL A 736 -3.08 18.28 22.12
N GLU A 737 -4.08 19.12 22.41
CA GLU A 737 -3.91 20.56 22.46
C GLU A 737 -2.87 20.96 23.51
N CYS A 738 -1.97 21.89 23.17
CA CYS A 738 -0.94 22.35 24.10
C CYS A 738 -1.58 23.14 25.25
N GLU A 739 -1.40 22.68 26.49
CA GLU A 739 -1.97 23.30 27.69
C GLU A 739 -1.51 24.74 27.91
N VAL A 740 -0.29 25.07 27.50
CA VAL A 740 0.32 26.41 27.71
C VAL A 740 -0.29 27.47 26.79
N CYS A 741 -0.36 27.19 25.49
CA CYS A 741 -0.88 28.17 24.52
C CYS A 741 -2.35 27.95 24.15
N LYS A 742 -2.97 26.86 24.63
CA LYS A 742 -4.36 26.46 24.27
C LYS A 742 -4.58 26.49 22.77
N GLY A 743 -3.71 25.77 22.04
CA GLY A 743 -3.77 25.69 20.58
C GLY A 743 -3.30 26.93 19.82
N LYS A 744 -3.09 28.08 20.46
CA LYS A 744 -2.82 29.37 19.77
C LYS A 744 -1.46 29.46 19.08
N ARG A 745 -0.52 28.54 19.32
CA ARG A 745 0.84 28.49 18.73
C ARG A 745 1.81 29.61 19.10
N TYR A 746 1.34 30.71 19.67
CA TYR A 746 2.15 31.89 20.03
C TYR A 746 2.18 32.12 21.53
N ASN A 747 3.20 32.87 21.99
CA ASN A 747 3.24 33.39 23.36
C ASN A 747 2.29 34.59 23.53
N SER A 748 1.96 34.92 24.78
CA SER A 748 1.02 35.99 25.11
C SER A 748 1.43 37.35 24.54
N GLU A 749 2.72 37.72 24.63
CA GLU A 749 3.23 39.00 24.12
C GLU A 749 3.00 39.20 22.63
N THR A 750 3.12 38.12 21.83
CA THR A 750 2.90 38.19 20.38
C THR A 750 1.42 38.33 20.04
N LEU A 751 0.53 37.78 20.87
CA LEU A 751 -0.92 37.84 20.69
C LEU A 751 -1.52 39.21 21.05
N GLU A 752 -0.75 40.11 21.69
CA GLU A 752 -1.20 41.48 21.96
C GLU A 752 -1.22 42.37 20.72
N VAL A 753 -0.46 42.02 19.68
CA VAL A 753 -0.50 42.74 18.40
C VAL A 753 -1.75 42.34 17.63
N THR A 754 -2.56 43.32 17.26
CA THR A 754 -3.80 43.09 16.51
C THR A 754 -3.81 43.85 15.19
N TYR A 755 -4.51 43.30 14.21
CA TYR A 755 -4.88 43.95 12.97
C TYR A 755 -6.40 43.92 12.86
N LYS A 756 -7.05 45.08 12.70
CA LYS A 756 -8.51 45.22 12.76
C LYS A 756 -9.15 44.50 13.97
N GLY A 757 -8.51 44.58 15.14
CA GLY A 757 -9.00 43.98 16.39
C GLY A 757 -8.84 42.44 16.49
N LYS A 758 -8.11 41.81 15.57
CA LYS A 758 -7.82 40.36 15.58
C LYS A 758 -6.31 40.13 15.66
N ASN A 759 -5.88 39.23 16.56
CA ASN A 759 -4.47 38.84 16.63
C ASN A 759 -4.12 37.79 15.56
N ILE A 760 -2.83 37.42 15.45
CA ILE A 760 -2.37 36.48 14.43
C ILE A 760 -2.97 35.07 14.58
N ALA A 761 -3.24 34.62 15.81
CA ALA A 761 -3.88 33.33 16.04
C ALA A 761 -5.36 33.38 15.67
N ASP A 762 -6.06 34.49 15.93
CA ASP A 762 -7.45 34.66 15.52
C ASP A 762 -7.57 34.63 13.99
N VAL A 763 -6.63 35.26 13.26
CA VAL A 763 -6.58 35.22 11.79
C VAL A 763 -6.33 33.80 11.27
N LEU A 764 -5.44 33.05 11.92
CA LEU A 764 -5.21 31.64 11.57
C LEU A 764 -6.42 30.75 11.87
N ASP A 765 -7.30 31.14 12.78
CA ASP A 765 -8.51 30.39 13.12
C ASP A 765 -9.71 30.72 12.21
N MET A 766 -9.62 31.78 11.39
CA MET A 766 -10.64 32.12 10.39
C MET A 766 -10.70 31.06 9.29
N THR A 767 -11.91 30.84 8.77
CA THR A 767 -12.11 30.12 7.52
C THR A 767 -11.56 30.91 6.34
N VAL A 768 -11.28 30.24 5.21
CA VAL A 768 -10.83 30.90 3.98
C VAL A 768 -11.82 31.98 3.53
N ASP A 769 -13.13 31.72 3.57
CA ASP A 769 -14.15 32.67 3.15
C ASP A 769 -14.23 33.89 4.10
N GLU A 770 -14.15 33.68 5.42
CA GLU A 770 -14.08 34.78 6.40
C GLU A 770 -12.82 35.63 6.19
N ALA A 771 -11.68 34.97 5.95
CA ALA A 771 -10.42 35.67 5.69
C ALA A 771 -10.45 36.43 4.36
N LEU A 772 -11.11 35.89 3.34
CA LEU A 772 -11.27 36.54 2.03
C LEU A 772 -12.03 37.87 2.17
N GLU A 773 -13.11 37.88 2.94
CA GLU A 773 -13.86 39.10 3.28
C GLU A 773 -13.01 40.06 4.14
N PHE A 774 -12.33 39.53 5.16
CA PHE A 774 -11.50 40.32 6.07
C PHE A 774 -10.33 41.05 5.37
N PHE A 775 -9.72 40.40 4.38
CA PHE A 775 -8.58 40.89 3.59
C PHE A 775 -8.97 41.43 2.20
N GLN A 776 -10.25 41.72 1.95
CA GLN A 776 -10.74 42.21 0.63
C GLN A 776 -9.95 43.40 0.05
N ASN A 777 -9.38 44.26 0.91
CA ASN A 777 -8.62 45.45 0.52
C ASN A 777 -7.12 45.20 0.27
N ILE A 778 -6.64 43.96 0.39
CA ILE A 778 -5.23 43.60 0.22
C ILE A 778 -5.12 42.59 -0.94
N PRO A 779 -4.88 43.06 -2.18
CA PRO A 779 -4.92 42.21 -3.38
C PRO A 779 -4.04 40.96 -3.28
N ALA A 780 -2.80 41.10 -2.79
CA ALA A 780 -1.85 40.00 -2.68
C ALA A 780 -2.36 38.83 -1.79
N ILE A 781 -3.14 39.14 -0.77
CA ILE A 781 -3.77 38.13 0.10
C ILE A 781 -5.07 37.64 -0.54
N ARG A 782 -5.94 38.57 -0.97
CA ARG A 782 -7.25 38.29 -1.56
C ARG A 782 -7.17 37.32 -2.73
N GLU A 783 -6.26 37.53 -3.68
CA GLU A 783 -6.13 36.66 -4.86
C GLU A 783 -5.84 35.21 -4.47
N THR A 784 -5.00 34.99 -3.46
CA THR A 784 -4.66 33.64 -2.99
C THR A 784 -5.84 32.98 -2.28
N LEU A 785 -6.57 33.75 -1.45
CA LEU A 785 -7.76 33.26 -0.75
C LEU A 785 -8.93 32.99 -1.71
N GLN A 786 -9.09 33.80 -2.75
CA GLN A 786 -10.11 33.60 -3.77
C GLN A 786 -9.90 32.26 -4.48
N VAL A 787 -8.65 31.94 -4.85
CA VAL A 787 -8.34 30.66 -5.49
C VAL A 787 -8.66 29.48 -4.57
N LEU A 788 -8.35 29.58 -3.26
CA LEU A 788 -8.72 28.56 -2.29
C LEU A 788 -10.25 28.38 -2.19
N SER A 789 -11.00 29.48 -2.20
CA SER A 789 -12.48 29.44 -2.20
C SER A 789 -13.04 28.83 -3.50
N ASP A 790 -12.48 29.21 -4.66
CA ASP A 790 -12.88 28.71 -5.98
C ASP A 790 -12.69 27.20 -6.13
N VAL A 791 -11.66 26.61 -5.51
CA VAL A 791 -11.46 25.14 -5.49
C VAL A 791 -12.34 24.43 -4.45
N GLY A 792 -13.26 25.15 -3.81
CA GLY A 792 -14.22 24.60 -2.83
C GLY A 792 -13.67 24.47 -1.41
N LEU A 793 -12.54 25.11 -1.08
CA LEU A 793 -11.94 25.09 0.26
C LEU A 793 -12.30 26.31 1.10
N GLY A 794 -13.38 27.03 0.78
CA GLY A 794 -13.84 28.20 1.55
C GLY A 794 -14.04 27.94 3.04
N TYR A 795 -14.35 26.68 3.40
CA TYR A 795 -14.71 26.27 4.76
C TYR A 795 -13.54 25.90 5.68
N ILE A 796 -12.34 25.63 5.14
CA ILE A 796 -11.20 25.20 5.97
C ILE A 796 -10.60 26.40 6.69
N LYS A 797 -10.00 26.18 7.87
CA LYS A 797 -9.29 27.25 8.58
C LYS A 797 -7.92 27.49 7.96
N LEU A 798 -7.46 28.75 7.92
CA LEU A 798 -6.14 29.11 7.39
C LEU A 798 -4.99 28.37 8.08
N GLY A 799 -5.08 28.24 9.40
CA GLY A 799 -4.10 27.58 10.25
C GLY A 799 -4.37 26.11 10.52
N GLN A 800 -5.37 25.49 9.89
CA GLN A 800 -5.71 24.08 10.10
C GLN A 800 -4.48 23.19 9.85
N PRO A 801 -4.08 22.35 10.82
CA PRO A 801 -2.95 21.44 10.64
C PRO A 801 -3.11 20.57 9.39
N ALA A 802 -2.02 20.38 8.64
CA ALA A 802 -2.01 19.54 7.45
C ALA A 802 -2.36 18.08 7.75
N THR A 803 -2.02 17.61 8.95
CA THR A 803 -2.31 16.25 9.42
C THR A 803 -3.80 15.98 9.63
N THR A 804 -4.63 17.03 9.68
CA THR A 804 -6.09 16.92 9.84
C THR A 804 -6.83 17.26 8.55
N LEU A 805 -6.14 17.46 7.43
CA LEU A 805 -6.76 17.63 6.13
C LEU A 805 -7.02 16.27 5.50
N SER A 806 -8.14 16.11 4.80
CA SER A 806 -8.35 14.93 3.95
C SER A 806 -7.40 14.91 2.76
N GLY A 807 -7.21 13.75 2.13
CA GLY A 807 -6.40 13.62 0.92
C GLY A 807 -6.88 14.55 -0.21
N GLY A 808 -8.19 14.63 -0.42
CA GLY A 808 -8.81 15.54 -1.39
C GLY A 808 -8.71 17.02 -1.01
N GLU A 809 -8.75 17.37 0.29
CA GLU A 809 -8.47 18.74 0.75
C GLU A 809 -7.01 19.13 0.49
N ALA A 810 -6.07 18.25 0.84
CA ALA A 810 -4.64 18.43 0.59
C ALA A 810 -4.36 18.64 -0.91
N GLN A 811 -4.96 17.81 -1.76
CA GLN A 811 -4.84 17.90 -3.21
C GLN A 811 -5.37 19.25 -3.75
N ARG A 812 -6.53 19.70 -3.26
CA ARG A 812 -7.10 21.01 -3.64
C ARG A 812 -6.25 22.20 -3.17
N VAL A 813 -5.60 22.10 -2.00
CA VAL A 813 -4.63 23.13 -1.54
C VAL A 813 -3.43 23.20 -2.48
N LYS A 814 -2.93 22.04 -2.96
CA LYS A 814 -1.85 21.98 -3.96
C LYS A 814 -2.29 22.61 -5.28
N LEU A 815 -3.50 22.27 -5.76
CA LEU A 815 -4.09 22.85 -6.97
C LEU A 815 -4.21 24.38 -6.86
N ALA A 816 -4.69 24.89 -5.73
CA ALA A 816 -4.78 26.32 -5.48
C ALA A 816 -3.41 27.02 -5.52
N SER A 817 -2.37 26.38 -4.99
CA SER A 817 -0.99 26.90 -5.03
C SER A 817 -0.46 27.06 -6.46
N GLU A 818 -0.85 26.18 -7.38
CA GLU A 818 -0.44 26.26 -8.78
C GLU A 818 -1.31 27.23 -9.60
N LEU A 819 -2.61 27.31 -9.32
CA LEU A 819 -3.52 28.26 -9.97
C LEU A 819 -3.16 29.72 -9.71
N ARG A 820 -2.53 30.01 -8.57
CA ARG A 820 -1.99 31.33 -8.24
C ARG A 820 -0.83 31.75 -9.15
N LYS A 821 -0.08 30.80 -9.70
CA LYS A 821 1.11 31.10 -10.51
C LYS A 821 0.70 31.56 -11.90
N LYS A 822 1.52 32.42 -12.52
CA LYS A 822 1.29 32.84 -13.91
C LYS A 822 1.43 31.63 -14.83
N ALA A 823 0.37 31.33 -15.59
CA ALA A 823 0.37 30.24 -16.55
C ALA A 823 1.27 30.59 -17.75
N THR A 824 2.06 29.64 -18.21
CA THR A 824 2.86 29.77 -19.45
C THR A 824 2.07 29.34 -20.69
N GLY A 825 0.93 28.66 -20.50
CA GLY A 825 0.11 28.08 -21.56
C GLY A 825 0.73 26.83 -22.19
N ARG A 826 1.80 26.29 -21.60
CA ARG A 826 2.53 25.10 -22.08
C ARG A 826 2.85 24.13 -20.94
N THR A 827 2.12 24.24 -19.84
CA THR A 827 2.27 23.38 -18.67
C THR A 827 1.37 22.14 -18.78
N LEU A 828 1.90 20.98 -18.41
CA LEU A 828 1.17 19.73 -18.29
C LEU A 828 0.82 19.47 -16.81
N TYR A 829 -0.47 19.41 -16.50
CA TYR A 829 -0.98 19.07 -15.18
C TYR A 829 -1.42 17.61 -15.16
N ILE A 830 -1.01 16.87 -14.13
CA ILE A 830 -1.46 15.50 -13.84
C ILE A 830 -2.20 15.53 -12.51
N LEU A 831 -3.42 15.02 -12.47
CA LEU A 831 -4.20 14.86 -11.25
C LEU A 831 -4.60 13.40 -11.09
N ASP A 832 -4.35 12.85 -9.92
CA ASP A 832 -4.71 11.48 -9.56
C ASP A 832 -6.01 11.48 -8.74
N GLU A 833 -7.09 10.95 -9.30
CA GLU A 833 -8.44 10.84 -8.71
C GLU A 833 -8.88 12.10 -7.94
N PRO A 834 -8.99 13.27 -8.60
CA PRO A 834 -9.30 14.53 -7.93
C PRO A 834 -10.74 14.64 -7.40
N THR A 835 -11.62 13.68 -7.72
CA THR A 835 -12.99 13.65 -7.18
C THR A 835 -13.16 12.93 -5.85
N VAL A 836 -12.09 12.35 -5.30
CA VAL A 836 -12.13 11.69 -3.99
C VAL A 836 -12.62 12.67 -2.91
N GLY A 837 -13.63 12.25 -2.13
CA GLY A 837 -14.24 13.07 -1.09
C GLY A 837 -15.11 14.22 -1.58
N LEU A 838 -15.44 14.28 -2.88
CA LEU A 838 -16.24 15.36 -3.43
C LEU A 838 -17.70 14.95 -3.62
N HIS A 839 -18.59 15.78 -3.12
CA HIS A 839 -20.01 15.74 -3.48
C HIS A 839 -20.21 16.21 -4.93
N PHE A 840 -21.30 15.82 -5.58
CA PHE A 840 -21.66 16.21 -6.96
C PHE A 840 -21.44 17.71 -7.26
N ASP A 841 -21.88 18.58 -6.36
CA ASP A 841 -21.71 20.04 -6.50
C ASP A 841 -20.25 20.50 -6.43
N ASP A 842 -19.41 19.80 -5.68
CA ASP A 842 -17.98 20.10 -5.57
C ASP A 842 -17.22 19.55 -6.78
N VAL A 843 -17.63 18.40 -7.32
CA VAL A 843 -17.16 17.87 -8.62
C VAL A 843 -17.43 18.87 -9.73
N LYS A 844 -18.61 19.50 -9.75
CA LYS A 844 -18.94 20.56 -10.72
C LYS A 844 -17.94 21.73 -10.65
N LYS A 845 -17.66 22.25 -9.46
CA LYS A 845 -16.69 23.35 -9.26
C LYS A 845 -15.28 22.94 -9.68
N LEU A 846 -14.87 21.71 -9.36
CA LEU A 846 -13.59 21.17 -9.79
C LEU A 846 -13.48 21.15 -11.33
N ILE A 847 -14.49 20.62 -12.03
CA ILE A 847 -14.53 20.58 -13.50
C ILE A 847 -14.41 22.00 -14.08
N GLU A 848 -15.10 22.99 -13.49
CA GLU A 848 -14.97 24.40 -13.90
C GLU A 848 -13.52 24.91 -13.76
N VAL A 849 -12.86 24.59 -12.65
CA VAL A 849 -11.45 24.97 -12.41
C VAL A 849 -10.50 24.29 -13.41
N LEU A 850 -10.70 23.00 -13.69
CA LEU A 850 -9.89 22.27 -14.66
C LEU A 850 -10.06 22.84 -16.08
N ASN A 851 -11.30 23.17 -16.47
CA ASN A 851 -11.56 23.84 -17.74
C ASN A 851 -10.83 25.19 -17.83
N ARG A 852 -10.86 26.01 -16.77
CA ARG A 852 -10.10 27.29 -16.74
C ARG A 852 -8.60 27.10 -16.93
N LEU A 853 -8.01 25.97 -16.51
CA LEU A 853 -6.60 25.66 -16.76
C LEU A 853 -6.35 25.33 -18.23
N VAL A 854 -7.23 24.52 -18.83
CA VAL A 854 -7.15 24.13 -20.26
C VAL A 854 -7.39 25.34 -21.17
N ASP A 855 -8.34 26.21 -20.83
CA ASP A 855 -8.66 27.42 -21.61
C ASP A 855 -7.49 28.42 -21.64
N LYS A 856 -6.57 28.35 -20.67
CA LYS A 856 -5.30 29.11 -20.68
C LYS A 856 -4.22 28.48 -21.58
N GLY A 857 -4.55 27.43 -22.33
CA GLY A 857 -3.66 26.71 -23.24
C GLY A 857 -2.92 25.52 -22.63
N ASN A 858 -3.09 25.26 -21.33
CA ASN A 858 -2.43 24.15 -20.65
C ASN A 858 -3.08 22.80 -21.01
N THR A 859 -2.39 21.71 -20.70
CA THR A 859 -2.93 20.36 -20.83
C THR A 859 -3.19 19.79 -19.46
N VAL A 860 -4.35 19.16 -19.26
CA VAL A 860 -4.71 18.54 -17.98
C VAL A 860 -4.99 17.07 -18.24
N ILE A 861 -4.21 16.19 -17.61
CA ILE A 861 -4.43 14.74 -17.57
C ILE A 861 -4.99 14.41 -16.20
N VAL A 862 -6.12 13.70 -16.18
CA VAL A 862 -6.78 13.25 -14.96
C VAL A 862 -6.93 11.74 -15.00
N ILE A 863 -6.51 11.05 -13.94
CA ILE A 863 -6.85 9.65 -13.71
C ILE A 863 -8.18 9.63 -12.97
N GLU A 864 -9.24 9.07 -13.57
CA GLU A 864 -10.58 9.12 -12.97
C GLU A 864 -11.44 7.91 -13.29
N HIS A 865 -12.40 7.71 -12.40
CA HIS A 865 -13.50 6.75 -12.47
C HIS A 865 -14.88 7.44 -12.46
N ASN A 866 -14.94 8.69 -11.98
CA ASN A 866 -16.18 9.45 -11.89
C ASN A 866 -16.73 9.82 -13.29
N LEU A 867 -17.93 9.34 -13.59
CA LEU A 867 -18.57 9.53 -14.90
C LEU A 867 -18.85 10.99 -15.25
N ASP A 868 -19.06 11.88 -14.26
CA ASP A 868 -19.27 13.30 -14.50
C ASP A 868 -18.00 14.02 -14.97
N VAL A 869 -16.83 13.59 -14.48
CA VAL A 869 -15.54 14.08 -14.97
C VAL A 869 -15.23 13.49 -16.34
N ILE A 870 -15.39 12.18 -16.50
CA ILE A 870 -15.09 11.46 -17.74
C ILE A 870 -15.93 12.00 -18.91
N LYS A 871 -17.24 12.22 -18.71
CA LYS A 871 -18.12 12.78 -19.75
C LYS A 871 -17.77 14.23 -20.10
N SER A 872 -17.12 14.95 -19.18
CA SER A 872 -16.69 16.34 -19.35
C SER A 872 -15.33 16.48 -20.03
N ALA A 873 -14.57 15.39 -20.18
CA ALA A 873 -13.25 15.38 -20.80
C ALA A 873 -13.32 15.59 -22.33
N ASP A 874 -12.29 16.21 -22.91
CA ASP A 874 -12.18 16.36 -24.35
C ASP A 874 -11.69 15.06 -25.02
N TYR A 875 -10.84 14.29 -24.32
CA TYR A 875 -10.23 13.06 -24.81
C TYR A 875 -10.11 12.02 -23.70
N ILE A 876 -10.34 10.75 -24.01
CA ILE A 876 -10.24 9.62 -23.09
C ILE A 876 -9.17 8.64 -23.61
N ILE A 877 -8.40 8.09 -22.66
CA ILE A 877 -7.56 6.91 -22.86
C ILE A 877 -8.05 5.84 -21.89
N ASP A 878 -8.62 4.75 -22.41
CA ASP A 878 -9.18 3.66 -21.60
C ASP A 878 -8.21 2.47 -21.56
N LEU A 879 -7.79 2.06 -20.35
CA LEU A 879 -6.89 0.94 -20.11
C LEU A 879 -7.62 -0.30 -19.60
N GLY A 880 -7.21 -1.48 -20.04
CA GLY A 880 -7.85 -2.74 -19.66
C GLY A 880 -7.42 -3.90 -20.54
N PRO A 881 -8.33 -4.83 -20.92
CA PRO A 881 -9.76 -4.87 -20.59
C PRO A 881 -10.06 -5.24 -19.12
N GLU A 882 -9.11 -5.87 -18.44
CA GLU A 882 -9.22 -6.26 -17.02
C GLU A 882 -8.06 -5.67 -16.19
N GLY A 883 -8.02 -5.98 -14.89
CA GLY A 883 -6.90 -5.64 -14.02
C GLY A 883 -5.78 -6.71 -14.01
N GLY A 884 -4.61 -6.35 -13.50
CA GLY A 884 -3.47 -7.28 -13.33
C GLY A 884 -2.90 -7.77 -14.66
N ASP A 885 -2.57 -9.05 -14.74
CA ASP A 885 -1.93 -9.65 -15.93
C ASP A 885 -2.77 -9.58 -17.20
N LYS A 886 -4.10 -9.56 -17.05
CA LYS A 886 -5.07 -9.43 -18.14
C LYS A 886 -5.31 -7.96 -18.54
N GLY A 887 -4.69 -7.02 -17.85
CA GLY A 887 -4.70 -5.59 -18.15
C GLY A 887 -3.46 -5.12 -18.91
N GLY A 888 -3.22 -3.81 -18.86
CA GLY A 888 -2.05 -3.19 -19.46
C GLY A 888 -2.14 -2.94 -20.97
N TYR A 889 -3.33 -3.07 -21.56
CA TYR A 889 -3.61 -2.69 -22.95
C TYR A 889 -4.41 -1.40 -23.03
N VAL A 890 -4.27 -0.68 -24.15
CA VAL A 890 -5.18 0.41 -24.52
C VAL A 890 -6.40 -0.21 -25.19
N VAL A 891 -7.56 -0.11 -24.55
CA VAL A 891 -8.82 -0.68 -25.04
C VAL A 891 -9.51 0.26 -26.01
N ALA A 892 -9.50 1.56 -25.72
CA ALA A 892 -10.08 2.60 -26.54
C ALA A 892 -9.39 3.94 -26.30
N THR A 893 -9.34 4.78 -27.33
CA THR A 893 -8.97 6.20 -27.21
C THR A 893 -9.87 7.03 -28.10
N GLY A 894 -10.13 8.28 -27.72
CA GLY A 894 -10.98 9.18 -28.51
C GLY A 894 -11.80 10.11 -27.64
N THR A 895 -12.83 10.73 -28.21
CA THR A 895 -13.80 11.49 -27.41
C THR A 895 -14.66 10.55 -26.56
N PRO A 896 -15.31 11.06 -25.49
CA PRO A 896 -16.33 10.30 -24.75
C PRO A 896 -17.36 9.56 -25.62
N GLU A 897 -17.82 10.18 -26.71
CA GLU A 897 -18.79 9.57 -27.64
C GLU A 897 -18.17 8.44 -28.47
N GLU A 898 -16.89 8.52 -28.79
CA GLU A 898 -16.15 7.48 -29.52
C GLU A 898 -15.90 6.27 -28.61
N VAL A 899 -15.43 6.51 -27.38
CA VAL A 899 -15.21 5.43 -26.40
C VAL A 899 -16.53 4.75 -26.02
N ALA A 900 -17.63 5.49 -25.91
CA ALA A 900 -18.96 4.92 -25.62
C ALA A 900 -19.45 3.92 -26.68
N LYS A 901 -18.93 3.96 -27.91
CA LYS A 901 -19.27 3.01 -28.98
C LYS A 901 -18.47 1.70 -28.91
N VAL A 902 -17.37 1.66 -28.17
CA VAL A 902 -16.49 0.48 -28.09
C VAL A 902 -17.06 -0.54 -27.11
N GLU A 903 -17.48 -1.71 -27.59
CA GLU A 903 -18.12 -2.74 -26.76
C GLU A 903 -17.17 -3.43 -25.77
N SER A 904 -15.88 -3.51 -26.10
CA SER A 904 -14.84 -4.07 -25.22
C SER A 904 -14.45 -3.14 -24.07
N SER A 905 -14.83 -1.86 -24.13
CA SER A 905 -14.55 -0.88 -23.08
C SER A 905 -15.62 -0.93 -21.99
N TRP A 906 -15.20 -1.25 -20.76
CA TRP A 906 -16.09 -1.13 -19.60
C TRP A 906 -16.50 0.32 -19.37
N THR A 907 -15.55 1.26 -19.45
CA THR A 907 -15.81 2.70 -19.37
C THR A 907 -16.85 3.12 -20.41
N GLY A 908 -16.71 2.66 -21.67
CA GLY A 908 -17.64 2.95 -22.76
C GLY A 908 -19.08 2.48 -22.48
N LYS A 909 -19.26 1.31 -21.85
CA LYS A 909 -20.59 0.79 -21.49
C LYS A 909 -21.34 1.71 -20.51
N TYR A 910 -20.68 2.14 -19.44
CA TYR A 910 -21.28 3.04 -18.45
C TYR A 910 -21.45 4.46 -19.00
N LEU A 911 -20.47 4.95 -19.75
CA LEU A 911 -20.50 6.27 -20.36
C LEU A 911 -21.68 6.42 -21.35
N ARG A 912 -22.02 5.35 -22.08
CA ARG A 912 -23.19 5.31 -22.97
C ARG A 912 -24.48 5.65 -22.25
N MET A 913 -24.69 5.15 -21.02
CA MET A 913 -25.91 5.38 -20.23
C MET A 913 -26.05 6.84 -19.81
N VAL A 914 -24.94 7.47 -19.41
CA VAL A 914 -24.92 8.87 -18.96
C VAL A 914 -25.07 9.84 -20.14
N LEU A 915 -24.48 9.51 -21.29
CA LEU A 915 -24.63 10.29 -22.52
C LEU A 915 -26.04 10.18 -23.11
N SER A 916 -26.66 8.99 -23.08
CA SER A 916 -28.03 8.80 -23.61
C SER A 916 -29.08 9.57 -22.80
N ASN A 917 -29.00 9.52 -21.46
CA ASN A 917 -29.92 10.26 -20.58
C ASN A 917 -29.82 11.80 -20.73
N SER A 918 -28.78 12.30 -21.40
CA SER A 918 -28.59 13.73 -21.66
C SER A 918 -29.28 14.20 -22.96
N ASN A 919 -29.49 13.30 -23.94
CA ASN A 919 -30.03 13.63 -25.27
C ASN A 919 -31.57 13.67 -25.33
N ASP A 920 -32.29 13.04 -24.40
CA ASP A 920 -33.76 12.95 -24.39
C ASP A 920 -34.49 14.28 -24.13
N ASN A 921 -33.77 15.39 -23.89
CA ASN A 921 -34.37 16.72 -23.67
C ASN A 921 -34.12 17.73 -24.79
N THR A 922 -33.35 17.37 -25.82
CA THR A 922 -33.10 18.27 -26.96
C THR A 922 -34.13 18.14 -28.09
N ASP A 923 -34.74 16.96 -28.28
CA ASP A 923 -35.71 16.75 -29.37
C ASP A 923 -37.15 17.18 -29.02
N THR A 924 -37.46 17.41 -27.74
CA THR A 924 -38.81 17.82 -27.30
C THR A 924 -39.03 19.34 -27.35
N ILE A 925 -37.99 20.15 -27.52
CA ILE A 925 -38.10 21.62 -27.59
C ILE A 925 -38.04 22.14 -29.03
N GLN A 926 -37.46 21.39 -29.99
CA GLN A 926 -37.48 21.77 -31.40
C GLN A 926 -38.79 21.41 -32.14
N ASN A 927 -39.54 20.41 -31.66
CA ASN A 927 -40.82 20.01 -32.28
C ASN A 927 -42.05 20.78 -31.77
N LEU A 928 -41.89 21.75 -30.85
CA LEU A 928 -42.96 22.64 -30.38
C LEU A 928 -42.85 24.07 -30.91
N LEU A 929 -41.86 24.37 -31.76
CA LEU A 929 -41.60 25.70 -32.34
C LEU A 929 -41.64 25.71 -33.89
N CYS A 930 -42.15 24.66 -34.53
CA CYS A 930 -42.25 24.55 -36.00
C CYS A 930 -43.66 24.22 -36.52
N CYS A 931 -44.71 24.52 -35.75
CA CYS A 931 -46.10 24.41 -36.20
C CYS A 931 -46.84 25.72 -35.94
N ASP A 932 -46.42 26.80 -36.58
CA ASP A 932 -47.25 27.98 -36.86
C ASP A 932 -46.46 28.88 -37.82
N GLU A 933 -46.63 28.66 -39.13
CA GLU A 933 -46.62 29.72 -40.15
C GLU A 933 -46.89 29.11 -41.54
N GLY A 934 -48.15 29.21 -41.97
CA GLY A 934 -48.53 29.61 -43.32
C GLY A 934 -48.59 28.55 -44.42
N GLU A 935 -49.79 28.26 -44.90
CA GLU A 935 -50.06 28.39 -46.34
C GLU A 935 -51.52 28.81 -46.58
N ALA A 936 -51.64 29.91 -47.32
CA ALA A 936 -52.88 30.51 -47.77
C ALA A 936 -53.21 30.01 -49.18
N SER A 937 -54.37 29.37 -49.33
CA SER A 937 -55.22 29.37 -50.53
C SER A 937 -56.54 28.67 -50.24
#